data_AF-A0A5A9F9N0-F1
#
_entry.id   AF-A0A5A9F9N0-F1
#
_cell.length_a   1.000
_cell.length_b   1.000
_cell.length_c   1.000
_cell.angle_alpha   90.00
_cell.angle_beta   90.00
_cell.angle_gamma   90.00
#
_symmetry.space_group_name_H-M   'P 1'
#
loop_
_entity.id
_entity.type
_entity.pdbx_description
1 polymer ?
#
loop_
_entity_poly.entity_id
_entity_poly.type
_entity_poly.pdbx_seq_one_letter_code
_entity_poly.pdbx_strand_id
1 'polypeptide(L)'
;MTSTPSNQAGFDALSYLAANPDLITAFGADTAAAAQHFSIFGSAERRSTTFDALSYEAANPDLPAAFGTDTAAATRHYIEFGLKEGRTTTFDALSYVAANPDLLAAFGTDTAAATRHYIEFGQREGRNTYFNAAGYLSANADLRAAFGTDMAAAQRHYIQNGFREGRTIPVDDYAENTTTLGRVSSGTTATGMIERVYDVDWFKTTLNAGSTYTLSVSFPGKGTHDFALIDERGTILASDSDRDGDGVHTLTYTPGTSSSVYAAVSGFSTGRYSITMKGGDVTNTTTTTTTTTPVTLSDDFSNNIWTTGRLTVGGTASGVAEKDFDKDWFAVTLERGSVYRFGTSAGNGTSGSGPMLRLYDAKGFSVATRSYMPGGENALSSPEVTVATSGTYYLEHDFVLGPGARGAVPYTVWAQRVATDSAFSDEFGNSQGTAGRMSVGETITGTINQTWDEDYIALSLQQGHSYTFDVTTPGQAFNFALKDALGNDRWLGPPDDSAGIYYYTSRDGHRFYSYTANKTETYHIKLSGNDVGPYSIKATDNGMVDDIANDASTTAGLAVGGSATGHIDYRPSDGSLNGDNDWFAVSLQAGQTYEFDLKRDGDGAGLILRDQQGNAVSGGTSADFWNYTWGNDSLLYTATRSGTHYLTVNALMAGTGTDLAGYTVSAHQIG
;
A
#
# COMPACT_ATOMS: atom_id res chain seq x y z
N MET A 1 -24.77 26.74 -32.72
CA MET A 1 -23.71 26.04 -33.48
C MET A 1 -22.68 25.56 -32.48
N THR A 2 -22.60 24.25 -32.32
CA THR A 2 -21.67 23.54 -31.43
C THR A 2 -20.26 23.62 -32.01
N SER A 3 -19.36 24.37 -31.37
CA SER A 3 -17.92 24.25 -31.60
C SER A 3 -17.36 23.20 -30.65
N THR A 4 -17.07 22.02 -31.17
CA THR A 4 -16.18 21.04 -30.55
C THR A 4 -14.87 21.73 -30.16
N PRO A 5 -14.38 21.64 -28.91
CA PRO A 5 -13.02 22.04 -28.59
C PRO A 5 -12.10 21.12 -29.38
N SER A 6 -11.34 21.71 -30.29
CA SER A 6 -10.28 21.02 -31.02
C SER A 6 -9.36 20.30 -30.04
N ASN A 7 -9.19 19.01 -30.23
CA ASN A 7 -8.07 18.26 -29.67
C ASN A 7 -6.79 18.99 -30.12
N GLN A 8 -6.18 19.81 -29.25
CA GLN A 8 -4.95 20.52 -29.58
C GLN A 8 -3.86 19.46 -29.77
N ALA A 9 -3.53 19.17 -31.02
CA ALA A 9 -2.49 18.21 -31.37
C ALA A 9 -1.19 18.58 -30.62
N GLY A 10 -0.80 17.77 -29.64
CA GLY A 10 0.42 17.94 -28.84
C GLY A 10 0.23 18.30 -27.36
N PHE A 11 -1.01 18.53 -26.86
CA PHE A 11 -1.25 18.72 -25.43
C PHE A 11 -1.50 17.39 -24.71
N ASP A 12 -0.60 17.01 -23.79
CA ASP A 12 -0.77 15.83 -22.93
C ASP A 12 -1.47 16.23 -21.63
N ALA A 13 -2.77 15.94 -21.57
CA ALA A 13 -3.62 16.28 -20.42
C ALA A 13 -3.24 15.52 -19.14
N LEU A 14 -2.74 14.27 -19.26
CA LEU A 14 -2.32 13.50 -18.09
C LEU A 14 -1.00 14.05 -17.55
N SER A 15 -0.04 14.35 -18.42
CA SER A 15 1.20 15.02 -18.02
C SER A 15 0.92 16.39 -17.38
N TYR A 16 -0.05 17.14 -17.91
CA TYR A 16 -0.49 18.40 -17.30
C TYR A 16 -1.09 18.19 -15.90
N LEU A 17 -1.93 17.18 -15.69
CA LEU A 17 -2.45 16.85 -14.36
C LEU A 17 -1.30 16.46 -13.41
N ALA A 18 -0.45 15.53 -13.82
CA ALA A 18 0.69 15.06 -13.03
C ALA A 18 1.69 16.18 -12.66
N ALA A 19 1.85 17.19 -13.53
CA ALA A 19 2.69 18.34 -13.25
C ALA A 19 2.06 19.35 -12.26
N ASN A 20 0.75 19.25 -11.99
CA ASN A 20 0.01 20.19 -11.14
C ASN A 20 -0.86 19.42 -10.12
N PRO A 21 -0.31 19.06 -8.94
CA PRO A 21 -0.99 18.23 -7.93
C PRO A 21 -2.35 18.76 -7.44
N ASP A 22 -2.54 20.07 -7.45
CA ASP A 22 -3.82 20.70 -7.13
C ASP A 22 -4.92 20.33 -8.14
N LEU A 23 -4.55 20.17 -9.41
CA LEU A 23 -5.47 19.73 -10.45
C LEU A 23 -5.79 18.24 -10.36
N ILE A 24 -4.86 17.41 -9.89
CA ILE A 24 -5.16 16.00 -9.55
C ILE A 24 -6.21 15.95 -8.44
N THR A 25 -6.09 16.82 -7.43
CA THR A 25 -7.06 16.89 -6.33
C THR A 25 -8.45 17.34 -6.82
N ALA A 26 -8.49 18.27 -7.78
CA ALA A 26 -9.73 18.84 -8.29
C ALA A 26 -10.42 17.98 -9.36
N PHE A 27 -9.64 17.33 -10.24
CA PHE A 27 -10.15 16.68 -11.46
C PHE A 27 -9.82 15.18 -11.54
N GLY A 28 -8.97 14.66 -10.65
CA GLY A 28 -8.47 13.29 -10.75
C GLY A 28 -7.75 13.06 -12.08
N ALA A 29 -8.15 12.00 -12.80
CA ALA A 29 -7.64 11.65 -14.13
C ALA A 29 -8.50 12.21 -15.29
N ASP A 30 -9.41 13.16 -15.05
CA ASP A 30 -10.28 13.73 -16.09
C ASP A 30 -9.48 14.61 -17.07
N THR A 31 -9.12 14.00 -18.20
CA THR A 31 -8.37 14.65 -19.28
C THR A 31 -9.15 15.75 -20.01
N ALA A 32 -10.49 15.69 -20.02
CA ALA A 32 -11.31 16.71 -20.66
C ALA A 32 -11.37 17.98 -19.80
N ALA A 33 -11.56 17.81 -18.49
CA ALA A 33 -11.50 18.91 -17.52
C ALA A 33 -10.10 19.55 -17.49
N ALA A 34 -9.04 18.75 -17.54
CA ALA A 34 -7.66 19.22 -17.62
C ALA A 34 -7.40 20.05 -18.90
N ALA A 35 -7.86 19.59 -20.07
CA ALA A 35 -7.72 20.32 -21.33
C ALA A 35 -8.51 21.63 -21.34
N GLN A 36 -9.73 21.62 -20.79
CA GLN A 36 -10.54 22.82 -20.64
C GLN A 36 -9.88 23.82 -19.67
N HIS A 37 -9.37 23.34 -18.53
CA HIS A 37 -8.65 24.17 -17.57
C HIS A 37 -7.41 24.81 -18.20
N PHE A 38 -6.61 24.04 -18.93
CA PHE A 38 -5.43 24.57 -19.62
C PHE A 38 -5.79 25.67 -20.62
N SER A 39 -6.85 25.47 -21.41
CA SER A 39 -7.30 26.45 -22.41
C SER A 39 -7.86 27.74 -21.83
N ILE A 40 -8.47 27.70 -20.63
CA ILE A 40 -9.12 28.85 -20.01
C ILE A 40 -8.18 29.58 -19.05
N PHE A 41 -7.41 28.83 -18.26
CA PHE A 41 -6.58 29.36 -17.17
C PHE A 41 -5.11 28.97 -17.29
N GLY A 42 -4.83 27.67 -17.47
CA GLY A 42 -3.48 27.11 -17.33
C GLY A 42 -2.41 27.75 -18.21
N SER A 43 -2.75 28.11 -19.46
CA SER A 43 -1.84 28.83 -20.36
C SER A 43 -1.51 30.25 -19.85
N ALA A 44 -2.48 30.98 -19.34
CA ALA A 44 -2.29 32.34 -18.81
C ALA A 44 -1.50 32.32 -17.49
N GLU A 45 -1.71 31.28 -16.69
CA GLU A 45 -1.02 31.03 -15.41
C GLU A 45 0.39 30.48 -15.57
N ARG A 46 0.80 30.10 -16.79
CA ARG A 46 2.09 29.45 -17.09
C ARG A 46 2.31 28.17 -16.27
N ARG A 47 1.25 27.38 -16.07
CA ARG A 47 1.36 26.10 -15.39
C ARG A 47 2.23 25.13 -16.17
N SER A 48 2.95 24.26 -15.46
CA SER A 48 3.77 23.23 -16.09
C SER A 48 2.88 22.26 -16.86
N THR A 49 3.29 21.88 -18.07
CA THR A 49 2.58 20.90 -18.91
C THR A 49 3.32 19.56 -18.99
N THR A 50 4.47 19.45 -18.33
CA THR A 50 5.36 18.30 -18.42
C THR A 50 5.59 17.68 -17.06
N PHE A 51 5.36 16.38 -16.97
CA PHE A 51 5.72 15.53 -15.84
C PHE A 51 6.83 14.57 -16.26
N ASP A 52 7.92 14.49 -15.49
CA ASP A 52 9.01 13.57 -15.76
C ASP A 52 8.67 12.17 -15.23
N ALA A 53 7.87 11.46 -16.03
CA ALA A 53 7.40 10.12 -15.70
C ALA A 53 8.55 9.09 -15.59
N LEU A 54 9.63 9.26 -16.37
CA LEU A 54 10.81 8.39 -16.26
C LEU A 54 11.54 8.63 -14.94
N SER A 55 11.69 9.88 -14.52
CA SER A 55 12.27 10.23 -13.22
C SER A 55 11.43 9.65 -12.06
N TYR A 56 10.11 9.71 -12.18
CA TYR A 56 9.20 9.07 -11.22
C TYR A 56 9.40 7.54 -11.17
N GLU A 57 9.43 6.84 -12.30
CA GLU A 57 9.75 5.40 -12.35
C GLU A 57 11.09 5.07 -11.70
N ALA A 58 12.14 5.81 -12.05
CA ALA A 58 13.48 5.58 -11.52
C ALA A 58 13.60 5.85 -10.01
N ALA A 59 12.81 6.78 -9.47
CA ALA A 59 12.76 7.08 -8.04
C ALA A 59 11.99 6.03 -7.22
N ASN A 60 11.19 5.17 -7.87
CA ASN A 60 10.34 4.18 -7.22
C ASN A 60 10.65 2.77 -7.76
N PRO A 61 11.65 2.06 -7.19
CA PRO A 61 12.21 0.84 -7.77
C PRO A 61 11.24 -0.36 -7.90
N ASP A 62 10.06 -0.29 -7.29
CA ASP A 62 9.00 -1.27 -7.44
C ASP A 62 8.22 -1.13 -8.76
N LEU A 63 8.18 0.08 -9.35
CA LEU A 63 7.39 0.37 -10.55
C LEU A 63 8.00 -0.17 -11.86
N PRO A 64 9.33 -0.16 -12.08
CA PRO A 64 9.95 -0.68 -13.30
C PRO A 64 9.61 -2.14 -13.61
N ALA A 65 9.31 -2.95 -12.58
CA ALA A 65 8.89 -4.35 -12.77
C ALA A 65 7.48 -4.47 -13.38
N ALA A 66 6.61 -3.48 -13.14
CA ALA A 66 5.24 -3.44 -13.63
C ALA A 66 5.09 -2.63 -14.93
N PHE A 67 5.81 -1.51 -15.04
CA PHE A 67 5.60 -0.53 -16.12
C PHE A 67 6.82 -0.37 -17.04
N GLY A 68 8.00 -0.80 -16.62
CA GLY A 68 9.24 -0.62 -17.38
C GLY A 68 9.48 0.86 -17.69
N THR A 69 9.54 1.21 -18.97
CA THR A 69 9.70 2.60 -19.44
C THR A 69 8.41 3.20 -19.99
N ASP A 70 7.24 2.61 -19.69
CA ASP A 70 5.94 3.13 -20.12
C ASP A 70 5.58 4.39 -19.33
N THR A 71 5.91 5.55 -19.90
CA THR A 71 5.67 6.86 -19.29
C THR A 71 4.18 7.17 -19.12
N ALA A 72 3.30 6.59 -19.94
CA ALA A 72 1.86 6.82 -19.83
C ALA A 72 1.28 6.03 -18.64
N ALA A 73 1.73 4.79 -18.45
CA ALA A 73 1.39 3.99 -17.27
C ALA A 73 1.91 4.64 -15.98
N ALA A 74 3.18 5.05 -15.97
CA ALA A 74 3.80 5.75 -14.85
C ALA A 74 3.07 7.05 -14.47
N THR A 75 2.72 7.88 -15.47
CA THR A 75 1.97 9.12 -15.25
C THR A 75 0.58 8.86 -14.68
N ARG A 76 -0.13 7.87 -15.21
CA ARG A 76 -1.45 7.47 -14.69
C ARG A 76 -1.35 6.96 -13.26
N HIS A 77 -0.35 6.12 -12.97
CA HIS A 77 -0.09 5.61 -11.62
C HIS A 77 0.17 6.75 -10.63
N TYR A 78 0.97 7.75 -11.01
CA TYR A 78 1.20 8.91 -10.16
C TYR A 78 -0.09 9.68 -9.84
N ILE A 79 -0.94 9.92 -10.83
CA ILE A 79 -2.22 10.64 -10.68
C ILE A 79 -3.19 9.86 -9.78
N GLU A 80 -3.31 8.54 -9.99
CA GLU A 80 -4.31 7.71 -9.32
C GLU A 80 -3.88 7.35 -7.88
N PHE A 81 -2.58 7.09 -7.68
CA PHE A 81 -2.03 6.55 -6.42
C PHE A 81 -0.82 7.35 -5.91
N GLY A 82 0.18 7.58 -6.76
CA GLY A 82 1.50 8.06 -6.32
C GLY A 82 1.49 9.39 -5.57
N LEU A 83 0.60 10.33 -5.92
CA LEU A 83 0.44 11.59 -5.19
C LEU A 83 -0.08 11.36 -3.76
N LYS A 84 -1.04 10.45 -3.58
CA LYS A 84 -1.64 10.14 -2.26
C LYS A 84 -0.68 9.34 -1.38
N GLU A 85 0.13 8.49 -1.99
CA GLU A 85 1.15 7.68 -1.32
C GLU A 85 2.39 8.50 -0.91
N GLY A 86 2.51 9.76 -1.34
CA GLY A 86 3.68 10.60 -1.04
C GLY A 86 4.95 10.15 -1.75
N ARG A 87 4.83 9.46 -2.90
CA ARG A 87 5.99 8.94 -3.64
C ARG A 87 6.86 10.07 -4.20
N THR A 88 8.17 9.84 -4.18
CA THR A 88 9.15 10.78 -4.75
C THR A 88 9.07 10.76 -6.28
N THR A 89 9.15 11.92 -6.91
CA THR A 89 9.07 12.08 -8.38
C THR A 89 10.41 12.39 -9.04
N THR A 90 11.47 12.54 -8.24
CA THR A 90 12.77 13.01 -8.68
C THR A 90 13.85 11.94 -8.55
N PHE A 91 14.50 11.62 -9.66
CA PHE A 91 15.72 10.82 -9.74
C PHE A 91 16.85 11.72 -10.26
N ASP A 92 17.98 11.77 -9.55
CA ASP A 92 19.12 12.58 -9.96
C ASP A 92 19.94 11.87 -11.05
N ALA A 93 19.44 11.96 -12.28
CA ALA A 93 20.07 11.37 -13.46
C ALA A 93 21.47 11.94 -13.73
N LEU A 94 21.74 13.20 -13.36
CA LEU A 94 23.05 13.82 -13.51
C LEU A 94 24.06 13.24 -12.52
N SER A 95 23.61 12.94 -11.29
CA SER A 95 24.43 12.26 -10.28
C SER A 95 24.72 10.83 -10.69
N TYR A 96 23.72 10.16 -11.27
CA TYR A 96 23.88 8.82 -11.84
C TYR A 96 24.92 8.77 -12.96
N VAL A 97 24.84 9.63 -13.99
CA VAL A 97 25.88 9.62 -15.04
C VAL A 97 27.24 10.04 -14.49
N ALA A 98 27.29 11.02 -13.58
CA ALA A 98 28.56 11.45 -13.02
C ALA A 98 29.24 10.35 -12.18
N ALA A 99 28.46 9.48 -11.51
CA ALA A 99 28.97 8.33 -10.79
C ALA A 99 29.43 7.17 -11.71
N ASN A 100 29.03 7.18 -12.99
CA ASN A 100 29.31 6.12 -13.95
C ASN A 100 29.99 6.71 -15.20
N PRO A 101 31.33 6.79 -15.24
CA PRO A 101 32.06 7.49 -16.30
C PRO A 101 31.81 6.96 -17.72
N ASP A 102 31.48 5.68 -17.87
CA ASP A 102 31.04 5.07 -19.13
C ASP A 102 29.70 5.66 -19.61
N LEU A 103 28.76 5.88 -18.70
CA LEU A 103 27.47 6.51 -19.00
C LEU A 103 27.64 8.02 -19.24
N LEU A 104 28.52 8.70 -18.50
CA LEU A 104 28.85 10.10 -18.79
C LEU A 104 29.49 10.27 -20.18
N ALA A 105 30.33 9.31 -20.60
CA ALA A 105 30.89 9.30 -21.95
C ALA A 105 29.83 9.03 -23.03
N ALA A 106 28.89 8.11 -22.77
CA ALA A 106 27.86 7.71 -23.72
C ALA A 106 26.70 8.71 -23.84
N PHE A 107 26.21 9.22 -22.71
CA PHE A 107 25.00 10.03 -22.62
C PHE A 107 25.27 11.49 -22.30
N GLY A 108 26.43 11.83 -21.72
CA GLY A 108 26.72 13.19 -21.29
C GLY A 108 25.68 13.69 -20.28
N THR A 109 25.04 14.81 -20.60
CA THR A 109 23.96 15.41 -19.79
C THR A 109 22.56 15.01 -20.25
N ASP A 110 22.42 14.01 -21.12
CA ASP A 110 21.11 13.47 -21.52
C ASP A 110 20.49 12.67 -20.35
N THR A 111 19.73 13.39 -19.53
CA THR A 111 19.08 12.82 -18.35
C THR A 111 18.02 11.79 -18.73
N ALA A 112 17.35 11.94 -19.87
CA ALA A 112 16.33 10.98 -20.31
C ALA A 112 16.97 9.64 -20.71
N ALA A 113 18.11 9.66 -21.41
CA ALA A 113 18.86 8.46 -21.73
C ALA A 113 19.43 7.78 -20.46
N ALA A 114 19.97 8.57 -19.54
CA ALA A 114 20.51 8.07 -18.27
C ALA A 114 19.43 7.42 -17.38
N THR A 115 18.28 8.07 -17.22
CA THR A 115 17.16 7.53 -16.45
C THR A 115 16.63 6.25 -17.07
N ARG A 116 16.49 6.20 -18.41
CA ARG A 116 16.09 4.97 -19.11
C ARG A 116 17.07 3.83 -18.89
N HIS A 117 18.38 4.11 -19.00
CA HIS A 117 19.41 3.11 -18.72
C HIS A 117 19.31 2.58 -17.28
N TYR A 118 19.05 3.45 -16.30
CA TYR A 118 18.91 3.03 -14.91
C TYR A 118 17.73 2.06 -14.72
N ILE A 119 16.56 2.42 -15.27
CA ILE A 119 15.34 1.58 -15.25
C ILE A 119 15.58 0.24 -15.94
N GLU A 120 16.19 0.26 -17.13
CA GLU A 120 16.33 -0.93 -17.95
C GLU A 120 17.45 -1.85 -17.47
N PHE A 121 18.58 -1.31 -16.97
CA PHE A 121 19.80 -2.09 -16.67
C PHE A 121 20.43 -1.73 -15.33
N GLY A 122 20.57 -0.44 -15.04
CA GLY A 122 21.37 0.06 -13.91
C GLY A 122 20.99 -0.53 -12.56
N GLN A 123 19.69 -0.77 -12.33
CA GLN A 123 19.20 -1.42 -11.11
C GLN A 123 19.69 -2.87 -10.97
N ARG A 124 19.65 -3.66 -12.05
CA ARG A 124 20.09 -5.06 -12.04
C ARG A 124 21.61 -5.20 -12.01
N GLU A 125 22.31 -4.22 -12.56
CA GLU A 125 23.77 -4.13 -12.54
C GLU A 125 24.33 -3.63 -11.20
N GLY A 126 23.49 -3.10 -10.30
CA GLY A 126 23.93 -2.50 -9.04
C GLY A 126 24.74 -1.22 -9.24
N ARG A 127 24.47 -0.45 -10.30
CA ARG A 127 25.20 0.79 -10.61
C ARG A 127 24.99 1.83 -9.52
N ASN A 128 26.04 2.53 -9.15
CA ASN A 128 25.97 3.63 -8.17
C ASN A 128 25.15 4.80 -8.74
N THR A 129 24.16 5.30 -7.99
CA THR A 129 23.29 6.42 -8.36
C THR A 129 23.75 7.76 -7.82
N TYR A 130 24.81 7.78 -7.02
CA TYR A 130 25.28 8.95 -6.30
C TYR A 130 26.71 9.32 -6.66
N PHE A 131 26.87 10.53 -7.19
CA PHE A 131 28.16 11.16 -7.43
C PHE A 131 28.72 11.79 -6.15
N ASN A 132 29.93 11.37 -5.78
CA ASN A 132 30.64 11.89 -4.61
C ASN A 132 31.29 13.26 -4.87
N ALA A 133 30.46 14.31 -4.82
CA ALA A 133 30.91 15.69 -4.98
C ALA A 133 31.91 16.14 -3.90
N ALA A 134 31.79 15.63 -2.67
CA ALA A 134 32.69 15.96 -1.57
C ALA A 134 34.09 15.35 -1.78
N GLY A 135 34.16 14.08 -2.17
CA GLY A 135 35.39 13.40 -2.59
C GLY A 135 36.03 14.11 -3.78
N TYR A 136 35.22 14.53 -4.76
CA TYR A 136 35.71 15.29 -5.90
C TYR A 136 36.33 16.64 -5.49
N LEU A 137 35.71 17.41 -4.60
CA LEU A 137 36.27 18.67 -4.09
C LEU A 137 37.55 18.44 -3.26
N SER A 138 37.57 17.41 -2.41
CA SER A 138 38.72 17.15 -1.55
C SER A 138 39.96 16.72 -2.33
N ALA A 139 39.78 16.00 -3.44
CA ALA A 139 40.84 15.62 -4.37
C ALA A 139 41.36 16.79 -5.23
N ASN A 140 40.58 17.87 -5.37
CA ASN A 140 40.87 18.99 -6.29
C ASN A 140 40.94 20.32 -5.52
N ALA A 141 42.14 20.66 -5.03
CA ALA A 141 42.36 21.82 -4.16
C ALA A 141 41.97 23.16 -4.80
N ASP A 142 42.14 23.30 -6.11
CA ASP A 142 41.70 24.45 -6.91
C ASP A 142 40.17 24.58 -6.92
N LEU A 143 39.45 23.47 -7.08
CA LEU A 143 37.98 23.46 -7.04
C LEU A 143 37.47 23.70 -5.64
N ARG A 144 38.12 23.17 -4.60
CA ARG A 144 37.80 23.51 -3.20
C ARG A 144 38.01 25.00 -2.91
N ALA A 145 39.05 25.62 -3.46
CA ALA A 145 39.27 27.05 -3.33
C ALA A 145 38.20 27.87 -4.08
N ALA A 146 37.75 27.39 -5.25
CA ALA A 146 36.75 28.07 -6.08
C ALA A 146 35.30 27.90 -5.58
N PHE A 147 34.95 26.70 -5.13
CA PHE A 147 33.57 26.29 -4.81
C PHE A 147 33.32 26.09 -3.32
N GLY A 148 34.36 26.03 -2.49
CA GLY A 148 34.22 25.75 -1.06
C GLY A 148 33.59 24.38 -0.82
N THR A 149 32.39 24.38 -0.22
CA THR A 149 31.57 23.20 0.07
C THR A 149 30.37 23.04 -0.88
N ASP A 150 30.30 23.79 -1.98
CA ASP A 150 29.20 23.70 -2.95
C ASP A 150 29.31 22.41 -3.79
N MET A 151 28.60 21.39 -3.32
CA MET A 151 28.55 20.06 -3.95
C MET A 151 27.91 20.08 -5.34
N ALA A 152 26.90 20.93 -5.55
CA ALA A 152 26.21 21.05 -6.84
C ALA A 152 27.11 21.72 -7.90
N ALA A 153 27.93 22.71 -7.50
CA ALA A 153 28.96 23.28 -8.36
C ALA A 153 30.05 22.24 -8.71
N ALA A 154 30.45 21.42 -7.74
CA ALA A 154 31.43 20.36 -7.95
C ALA A 154 30.95 19.29 -8.95
N GLN A 155 29.71 18.80 -8.80
CA GLN A 155 29.08 17.86 -9.73
C GLN A 155 28.96 18.45 -11.14
N ARG A 156 28.46 19.70 -11.26
CA ARG A 156 28.41 20.39 -12.56
C ARG A 156 29.80 20.53 -13.19
N HIS A 157 30.81 20.88 -12.39
CA HIS A 157 32.18 20.98 -12.89
C HIS A 157 32.69 19.63 -13.41
N TYR A 158 32.46 18.54 -12.66
CA TYR A 158 32.90 17.21 -13.09
C TYR A 158 32.28 16.82 -14.43
N ILE A 159 30.96 16.95 -14.56
CA ILE A 159 30.21 16.62 -15.77
C ILE A 159 30.67 17.46 -16.96
N GLN A 160 30.88 18.76 -16.77
CA GLN A 160 31.20 19.69 -17.85
C GLN A 160 32.67 19.68 -18.27
N ASN A 161 33.58 19.55 -17.30
CA ASN A 161 35.02 19.73 -17.50
C ASN A 161 35.83 18.58 -16.88
N GLY A 162 35.59 18.27 -15.61
CA GLY A 162 36.43 17.36 -14.83
C GLY A 162 36.65 15.98 -15.46
N PHE A 163 35.61 15.39 -16.04
CA PHE A 163 35.71 14.12 -16.76
C PHE A 163 36.66 14.21 -17.97
N ARG A 164 36.57 15.29 -18.76
CA ARG A 164 37.43 15.53 -19.95
C ARG A 164 38.85 15.90 -19.58
N GLU A 165 39.02 16.57 -18.45
CA GLU A 165 40.33 16.88 -17.86
C GLU A 165 41.01 15.64 -17.27
N GLY A 166 40.35 14.48 -17.25
CA GLY A 166 40.86 13.26 -16.65
C GLY A 166 40.96 13.32 -15.13
N ARG A 167 40.24 14.27 -14.50
CA ARG A 167 40.18 14.34 -13.03
C ARG A 167 39.42 13.13 -12.54
N THR A 168 40.05 12.34 -11.68
CA THR A 168 39.43 11.16 -11.08
C THR A 168 38.58 11.56 -9.88
N ILE A 169 37.41 10.95 -9.75
CA ILE A 169 36.69 10.90 -8.49
C ILE A 169 37.42 9.86 -7.64
N PRO A 170 37.65 10.07 -6.34
CA PRO A 170 38.08 9.00 -5.46
C PRO A 170 37.05 7.86 -5.57
N VAL A 171 37.46 6.76 -6.19
CA VAL A 171 36.83 5.45 -6.03
C VAL A 171 37.27 4.97 -4.66
N ASP A 172 36.37 4.31 -3.92
CA ASP A 172 36.69 3.59 -2.67
C ASP A 172 38.07 2.92 -2.84
N ASP A 173 39.03 3.41 -2.06
CA ASP A 173 40.42 3.00 -2.22
C ASP A 173 40.70 1.70 -1.46
N TYR A 174 39.93 1.38 -0.41
CA TYR A 174 40.03 0.14 0.33
C TYR A 174 38.68 -0.38 0.90
N ALA A 175 38.02 -1.27 0.15
CA ALA A 175 36.80 -1.93 0.60
C ALA A 175 36.74 -2.38 2.08
N GLU A 176 35.57 -2.21 2.71
CA GLU A 176 35.27 -2.58 4.10
C GLU A 176 35.13 -4.09 4.38
N ASN A 177 35.84 -4.93 3.63
CA ASN A 177 35.74 -6.37 3.73
C ASN A 177 37.02 -7.08 3.28
N THR A 178 37.02 -8.42 3.33
CA THR A 178 38.21 -9.25 3.04
C THR A 178 38.72 -9.15 1.59
N THR A 179 37.96 -8.56 0.66
CA THR A 179 38.42 -8.27 -0.71
C THR A 179 39.33 -7.04 -0.80
N THR A 180 39.51 -6.30 0.29
CA THR A 180 40.38 -5.12 0.34
C THR A 180 41.78 -5.36 -0.24
N LEU A 181 42.28 -4.35 -0.96
CA LEU A 181 43.66 -4.28 -1.44
C LEU A 181 44.61 -3.63 -0.42
N GLY A 182 44.08 -3.06 0.67
CA GLY A 182 44.86 -2.35 1.69
C GLY A 182 45.81 -3.30 2.40
N ARG A 183 47.10 -2.92 2.48
CA ARG A 183 48.13 -3.69 3.19
C ARG A 183 48.96 -2.76 4.06
N VAL A 184 49.25 -3.20 5.28
CA VAL A 184 50.21 -2.54 6.18
C VAL A 184 51.08 -3.60 6.84
N SER A 185 52.37 -3.31 7.01
CA SER A 185 53.34 -4.22 7.63
C SER A 185 54.32 -3.44 8.51
N SER A 186 55.02 -4.13 9.41
CA SER A 186 55.98 -3.46 10.28
C SER A 186 57.04 -2.70 9.48
N GLY A 187 57.30 -1.45 9.89
CA GLY A 187 58.25 -0.54 9.24
C GLY A 187 57.70 0.15 7.99
N THR A 188 56.45 -0.11 7.61
CA THR A 188 55.81 0.49 6.43
C THR A 188 54.78 1.55 6.81
N THR A 189 54.50 2.43 5.85
CA THR A 189 53.43 3.42 5.90
C THR A 189 52.55 3.20 4.66
N ALA A 190 51.24 3.11 4.87
CA ALA A 190 50.25 3.18 3.81
C ALA A 190 49.41 4.44 3.98
N THR A 191 48.75 4.86 2.91
CA THR A 191 47.86 6.01 2.90
C THR A 191 46.54 5.61 2.27
N GLY A 192 45.45 6.20 2.75
CA GLY A 192 44.12 6.03 2.18
C GLY A 192 43.30 7.29 2.33
N MET A 193 42.03 7.19 1.94
CA MET A 193 41.13 8.31 1.93
C MET A 193 39.72 7.86 2.28
N ILE A 194 39.20 8.37 3.39
CA ILE A 194 37.78 8.26 3.70
C ILE A 194 37.02 9.10 2.67
N GLU A 195 36.51 8.48 1.61
CA GLU A 195 35.88 9.23 0.51
C GLU A 195 34.44 9.61 0.83
N ARG A 196 33.77 8.92 1.76
CA ARG A 196 32.40 9.22 2.21
C ARG A 196 32.31 9.23 3.74
N VAL A 197 31.38 10.01 4.29
CA VAL A 197 31.05 9.90 5.72
C VAL A 197 30.57 8.47 6.01
N TYR A 198 31.10 7.84 7.07
CA TYR A 198 30.89 6.43 7.44
C TYR A 198 31.54 5.39 6.54
N ASP A 199 32.44 5.80 5.66
CA ASP A 199 33.30 4.86 4.96
C ASP A 199 34.32 4.20 5.93
N VAL A 200 34.72 2.97 5.60
CA VAL A 200 35.58 2.11 6.42
C VAL A 200 36.62 1.40 5.56
N ASP A 201 37.87 1.80 5.70
CA ASP A 201 38.98 1.22 4.95
C ASP A 201 39.66 0.07 5.71
N TRP A 202 39.75 -1.12 5.09
CA TRP A 202 40.42 -2.26 5.72
C TRP A 202 41.86 -2.47 5.20
N PHE A 203 42.85 -2.55 6.09
CA PHE A 203 44.24 -2.88 5.76
C PHE A 203 44.65 -4.25 6.32
N LYS A 204 44.80 -5.24 5.45
CA LYS A 204 45.27 -6.56 5.85
C LYS A 204 46.74 -6.54 6.28
N THR A 205 47.03 -7.19 7.41
CA THR A 205 48.39 -7.43 7.92
C THR A 205 48.50 -8.83 8.52
N THR A 206 49.73 -9.31 8.72
CA THR A 206 50.02 -10.58 9.38
C THR A 206 50.82 -10.33 10.63
N LEU A 207 50.31 -10.79 11.77
CA LEU A 207 50.95 -10.61 13.07
C LEU A 207 51.49 -11.96 13.57
N ASN A 208 52.70 -11.97 14.10
CA ASN A 208 53.32 -13.18 14.66
C ASN A 208 53.04 -13.30 16.15
N ALA A 209 52.65 -14.49 16.59
CA ALA A 209 52.41 -14.81 17.99
C ALA A 209 53.55 -14.30 18.91
N GLY A 210 53.18 -13.63 20.00
CA GLY A 210 54.11 -13.15 21.03
C GLY A 210 54.94 -11.92 20.65
N SER A 211 54.80 -11.38 19.44
CA SER A 211 55.49 -10.14 19.02
C SER A 211 54.56 -8.94 19.17
N THR A 212 55.03 -7.87 19.80
CA THR A 212 54.21 -6.65 19.99
C THR A 212 54.29 -5.76 18.76
N TYR A 213 53.14 -5.28 18.31
CA TYR A 213 52.99 -4.35 17.20
C TYR A 213 52.28 -3.10 17.66
N THR A 214 52.69 -1.95 17.14
CA THR A 214 52.03 -0.67 17.31
C THR A 214 51.57 -0.17 15.95
N LEU A 215 50.26 0.01 15.76
CA LEU A 215 49.69 0.62 14.58
C LEU A 215 49.25 2.04 14.91
N SER A 216 49.58 3.00 14.05
CA SER A 216 49.15 4.39 14.23
C SER A 216 48.52 4.92 12.95
N VAL A 217 47.34 5.52 13.06
CA VAL A 217 46.65 6.25 11.99
C VAL A 217 46.73 7.74 12.27
N SER A 218 46.95 8.55 11.24
CA SER A 218 46.97 10.02 11.36
C SER A 218 46.20 10.68 10.23
N PHE A 219 45.29 11.58 10.60
CA PHE A 219 44.48 12.45 9.74
C PHE A 219 45.05 13.89 9.76
N PRO A 220 45.18 14.58 8.61
CA PRO A 220 45.57 15.97 8.55
C PRO A 220 44.38 16.88 8.91
N GLY A 221 44.26 17.25 10.19
CA GLY A 221 43.25 18.19 10.69
C GLY A 221 42.45 17.63 11.87
N LYS A 222 41.53 18.43 12.41
CA LYS A 222 40.64 18.02 13.52
C LYS A 222 39.35 17.42 12.97
N GLY A 223 39.05 16.17 13.32
CA GLY A 223 37.81 15.49 12.98
C GLY A 223 37.63 14.24 13.86
N THR A 224 36.40 13.76 13.98
CA THR A 224 36.10 12.50 14.69
C THR A 224 36.28 11.34 13.72
N HIS A 225 37.18 10.43 14.06
CA HIS A 225 37.50 9.22 13.29
C HIS A 225 37.62 8.05 14.28
N ASP A 226 37.54 6.81 13.79
CA ASP A 226 37.73 5.61 14.60
C ASP A 226 38.76 4.70 13.96
N PHE A 227 39.53 3.99 14.80
CA PHE A 227 40.54 3.04 14.36
C PHE A 227 40.44 1.73 15.13
N ALA A 228 40.37 0.61 14.42
CA ALA A 228 40.31 -0.72 15.02
C ALA A 228 41.24 -1.70 14.32
N LEU A 229 41.72 -2.68 15.07
CA LEU A 229 42.30 -3.92 14.57
C LEU A 229 41.22 -5.00 14.70
N ILE A 230 40.91 -5.69 13.62
CA ILE A 230 39.82 -6.66 13.52
C ILE A 230 40.30 -7.97 12.87
N ASP A 231 39.58 -9.07 13.06
CA ASP A 231 39.81 -10.31 12.32
C ASP A 231 39.06 -10.36 10.96
N GLU A 232 39.15 -11.48 10.25
CA GLU A 232 38.50 -11.67 8.93
C GLU A 232 36.97 -11.67 8.97
N ARG A 233 36.36 -11.77 10.15
CA ARG A 233 34.91 -11.72 10.37
C ARG A 233 34.45 -10.34 10.86
N GLY A 234 35.37 -9.38 11.00
CA GLY A 234 35.10 -8.05 11.54
C GLY A 234 35.15 -7.98 13.06
N THR A 235 35.60 -9.03 13.76
CA THR A 235 35.70 -9.02 15.23
C THR A 235 36.82 -8.10 15.68
N ILE A 236 36.52 -7.10 16.52
CA ILE A 236 37.52 -6.17 17.05
C ILE A 236 38.47 -6.88 18.01
N LEU A 237 39.76 -6.85 17.70
CA LEU A 237 40.88 -7.33 18.51
C LEU A 237 41.48 -6.22 19.38
N ALA A 238 41.45 -4.97 18.91
CA ALA A 238 41.83 -3.76 19.63
C ALA A 238 41.21 -2.53 18.94
N SER A 239 40.87 -1.47 19.67
CA SER A 239 40.30 -0.24 19.09
C SER A 239 40.69 1.02 19.87
N ASP A 240 40.69 2.15 19.17
CA ASP A 240 41.06 3.47 19.67
C ASP A 240 40.19 4.53 18.98
N SER A 241 39.51 5.34 19.80
CA SER A 241 38.63 6.42 19.35
C SER A 241 39.23 7.74 19.81
N ASP A 242 39.54 8.63 18.86
CA ASP A 242 40.18 9.92 19.14
C ASP A 242 39.19 10.83 19.87
N ARG A 243 39.38 10.96 21.18
CA ARG A 243 38.59 11.85 22.05
C ARG A 243 39.28 13.18 22.34
N ASP A 244 40.53 13.37 21.91
CA ASP A 244 41.29 14.60 22.16
C ASP A 244 41.36 15.54 20.93
N GLY A 245 40.96 15.03 19.76
CA GLY A 245 40.82 15.75 18.51
C GLY A 245 42.17 16.13 17.90
N ASP A 246 43.23 15.36 18.20
CA ASP A 246 44.56 15.55 17.63
C ASP A 246 44.73 14.88 16.25
N GLY A 247 43.76 14.04 15.85
CA GLY A 247 43.73 13.34 14.57
C GLY A 247 44.71 12.18 14.49
N VAL A 248 45.22 11.67 15.61
CA VAL A 248 46.17 10.55 15.68
C VAL A 248 45.60 9.42 16.56
N HIS A 249 45.47 8.24 15.99
CA HIS A 249 45.05 7.02 16.68
C HIS A 249 46.24 6.09 16.83
N THR A 250 46.42 5.45 17.98
CA THR A 250 47.51 4.48 18.18
C THR A 250 47.06 3.25 18.96
N LEU A 251 47.18 2.08 18.32
CA LEU A 251 46.90 0.77 18.88
C LEU A 251 48.18 0.00 19.14
N THR A 252 48.27 -0.68 20.28
CA THR A 252 49.33 -1.67 20.53
C THR A 252 48.72 -3.04 20.77
N TYR A 253 49.20 -4.05 20.05
CA TYR A 253 48.64 -5.41 20.08
C TYR A 253 49.74 -6.48 20.01
N THR A 254 49.61 -7.51 20.84
CA THR A 254 50.49 -8.69 20.88
C THR A 254 49.62 -9.92 20.65
N PRO A 255 49.63 -10.54 19.47
CA PRO A 255 48.76 -11.68 19.18
C PRO A 255 49.19 -12.92 19.96
N GLY A 256 48.22 -13.72 20.42
CA GLY A 256 48.48 -15.02 21.04
C GLY A 256 48.77 -16.14 20.02
N THR A 257 48.32 -15.97 18.77
CA THR A 257 48.55 -16.90 17.65
C THR A 257 48.90 -16.11 16.40
N SER A 258 49.74 -16.67 15.52
CA SER A 258 50.07 -15.98 14.28
C SER A 258 48.88 -16.03 13.32
N SER A 259 48.34 -14.87 12.94
CA SER A 259 47.14 -14.77 12.09
C SER A 259 47.18 -13.55 11.18
N SER A 260 46.35 -13.59 10.13
CA SER A 260 46.03 -12.40 9.36
C SER A 260 44.89 -11.65 10.02
N VAL A 261 45.05 -10.33 10.14
CA VAL A 261 44.08 -9.40 10.73
C VAL A 261 43.97 -8.17 9.83
N TYR A 262 42.99 -7.31 10.08
CA TYR A 262 42.75 -6.11 9.30
C TYR A 262 42.75 -4.90 10.23
N ALA A 263 43.41 -3.82 9.82
CA ALA A 263 43.27 -2.52 10.45
C ALA A 263 42.12 -1.78 9.75
N ALA A 264 41.01 -1.57 10.44
CA ALA A 264 39.85 -0.84 9.96
C ALA A 264 39.96 0.63 10.37
N VAL A 265 39.95 1.52 9.39
CA VAL A 265 40.01 2.98 9.57
C VAL A 265 38.68 3.57 9.12
N SER A 266 37.99 4.31 9.97
CA SER A 266 36.71 4.94 9.60
C SER A 266 36.63 6.40 9.99
N GLY A 267 35.79 7.16 9.29
CA GLY A 267 35.67 8.60 9.50
C GLY A 267 34.24 9.12 9.47
N PHE A 268 33.92 10.03 10.40
CA PHE A 268 32.69 10.84 10.36
C PHE A 268 32.85 12.11 9.52
N SER A 269 34.03 12.30 8.93
CA SER A 269 34.34 13.33 7.93
C SER A 269 35.22 12.73 6.83
N THR A 270 35.07 13.22 5.60
CA THR A 270 35.89 12.77 4.47
C THR A 270 37.31 13.35 4.57
N GLY A 271 38.33 12.58 4.24
CA GLY A 271 39.71 13.07 4.29
C GLY A 271 40.76 12.00 4.06
N ARG A 272 41.97 12.44 3.72
CA ARG A 272 43.13 11.54 3.61
C ARG A 272 43.64 11.15 4.99
N TYR A 273 44.25 9.99 5.10
CA TYR A 273 45.00 9.59 6.29
C TYR A 273 46.25 8.78 5.91
N SER A 274 47.11 8.58 6.91
CA SER A 274 48.23 7.64 6.83
C SER A 274 48.12 6.62 7.95
N ILE A 275 48.38 5.36 7.64
CA ILE A 275 48.51 4.27 8.62
C ILE A 275 49.94 3.78 8.63
N THR A 276 50.50 3.63 9.82
CA THR A 276 51.86 3.12 10.05
C THR A 276 51.81 1.94 10.99
N MET A 277 52.78 1.04 10.86
CA MET A 277 52.93 -0.09 11.77
C MET A 277 54.39 -0.24 12.18
N LYS A 278 54.63 -0.44 13.48
CA LYS A 278 55.94 -0.66 14.09
C LYS A 278 55.88 -1.90 14.99
N GLY A 279 57.04 -2.47 15.35
CA GLY A 279 57.12 -3.65 16.20
C GLY A 279 57.25 -4.97 15.41
N GLY A 280 57.08 -6.12 16.05
CA GLY A 280 57.35 -7.42 15.39
C GLY A 280 58.76 -7.97 15.57
N ASP A 281 59.67 -7.18 16.15
CA ASP A 281 60.94 -7.68 16.69
C ASP A 281 60.74 -8.15 18.13
N VAL A 282 61.28 -9.33 18.45
CA VAL A 282 61.21 -9.93 19.79
C VAL A 282 62.10 -9.14 20.75
N THR A 283 61.63 -8.01 21.28
CA THR A 283 62.31 -7.33 22.39
C THR A 283 61.73 -7.85 23.70
N ASN A 284 62.50 -8.74 24.32
CA ASN A 284 62.29 -9.27 25.65
C ASN A 284 62.39 -8.14 26.69
N THR A 285 61.28 -7.45 26.97
CA THR A 285 61.21 -6.46 28.04
C THR A 285 60.08 -6.85 28.99
N THR A 286 60.49 -7.40 30.14
CA THR A 286 59.64 -7.73 31.27
C THR A 286 58.80 -6.53 31.68
N THR A 287 57.53 -6.53 31.29
CA THR A 287 56.50 -5.63 31.83
C THR A 287 55.49 -6.50 32.54
N THR A 288 55.26 -6.19 33.81
CA THR A 288 54.36 -6.90 34.73
C THR A 288 53.02 -7.23 34.08
N THR A 289 52.83 -8.51 33.80
CA THR A 289 51.61 -9.07 33.24
C THR A 289 50.52 -9.05 34.32
N THR A 290 49.47 -8.26 34.10
CA THR A 290 48.18 -8.61 34.69
C THR A 290 47.53 -9.58 33.71
N THR A 291 47.65 -10.88 33.97
CA THR A 291 47.06 -11.92 33.14
C THR A 291 45.55 -11.88 33.33
N THR A 292 44.83 -11.22 32.43
CA THR A 292 43.44 -11.59 32.15
C THR A 292 43.48 -12.47 30.91
N THR A 293 43.31 -13.77 31.09
CA THR A 293 42.91 -14.69 30.01
C THR A 293 41.75 -14.03 29.23
N PRO A 294 41.86 -13.80 27.91
CA PRO A 294 40.71 -13.35 27.13
C PRO A 294 39.68 -14.48 27.18
N VAL A 295 38.55 -14.24 27.83
CA VAL A 295 37.38 -15.10 27.71
C VAL A 295 36.82 -14.81 26.32
N THR A 296 36.99 -15.74 25.38
CA THR A 296 36.28 -15.69 24.10
C THR A 296 34.80 -15.93 24.38
N LEU A 297 34.00 -14.88 24.26
CA LEU A 297 32.55 -14.98 24.29
C LEU A 297 32.10 -15.15 22.83
N SER A 298 31.33 -16.20 22.58
CA SER A 298 30.70 -16.41 21.27
C SER A 298 29.53 -15.46 21.16
N ASP A 299 29.47 -14.72 20.04
CA ASP A 299 28.30 -13.92 19.64
C ASP A 299 27.04 -14.80 19.70
N ASP A 300 26.03 -14.32 20.42
CA ASP A 300 24.79 -15.04 20.64
C ASP A 300 23.71 -14.71 19.59
N PHE A 301 23.76 -13.53 18.97
CA PHE A 301 22.80 -13.08 17.96
C PHE A 301 23.42 -12.19 16.88
N SER A 302 23.44 -12.67 15.64
CA SER A 302 23.96 -11.86 14.51
C SER A 302 23.19 -10.57 14.26
N ASN A 303 23.88 -9.52 13.83
CA ASN A 303 23.37 -8.18 13.49
C ASN A 303 22.63 -8.07 12.13
N ASN A 304 21.91 -9.10 11.69
CA ASN A 304 21.25 -9.11 10.39
C ASN A 304 20.01 -10.02 10.37
N ILE A 305 19.32 -10.07 9.22
CA ILE A 305 18.06 -10.80 9.04
C ILE A 305 18.18 -12.33 9.23
N TRP A 306 19.40 -12.89 9.22
CA TRP A 306 19.65 -14.31 9.48
C TRP A 306 19.79 -14.64 10.97
N THR A 307 19.59 -13.65 11.84
CA THR A 307 19.62 -13.83 13.29
C THR A 307 18.76 -15.00 13.78
N THR A 308 19.25 -15.69 14.80
CA THR A 308 18.52 -16.69 15.59
C THR A 308 17.67 -16.04 16.69
N GLY A 309 17.85 -14.75 16.97
CA GLY A 309 17.11 -14.00 17.99
C GLY A 309 15.62 -13.93 17.66
N ARG A 310 14.76 -14.21 18.64
CA ARG A 310 13.30 -14.19 18.50
C ARG A 310 12.69 -13.41 19.67
N LEU A 311 11.79 -12.49 19.35
CA LEU A 311 11.06 -11.67 20.32
C LEU A 311 9.56 -11.74 20.00
N THR A 312 8.74 -11.96 21.02
CA THR A 312 7.27 -11.97 20.92
C THR A 312 6.68 -10.72 21.53
N VAL A 313 5.64 -10.15 20.90
CA VAL A 313 4.88 -9.03 21.47
C VAL A 313 4.26 -9.44 22.81
N GLY A 314 4.42 -8.59 23.83
CA GLY A 314 4.02 -8.86 25.22
C GLY A 314 5.02 -9.72 25.99
N GLY A 315 6.11 -10.16 25.36
CA GLY A 315 7.18 -10.94 25.96
C GLY A 315 8.52 -10.23 25.97
N THR A 316 9.54 -10.98 26.41
CA THR A 316 10.93 -10.51 26.53
C THR A 316 11.88 -11.50 25.87
N ALA A 317 13.02 -11.01 25.37
CA ALA A 317 14.12 -11.84 24.90
C ALA A 317 15.42 -11.35 25.54
N SER A 318 16.28 -12.27 25.97
CA SER A 318 17.55 -11.95 26.61
C SER A 318 18.70 -12.26 25.68
N GLY A 319 19.73 -11.43 25.74
CA GLY A 319 21.01 -11.66 25.08
C GLY A 319 22.14 -11.10 25.93
N VAL A 320 23.35 -11.21 25.41
CA VAL A 320 24.56 -10.84 26.11
C VAL A 320 25.39 -9.97 25.20
N ALA A 321 25.58 -8.70 25.56
CA ALA A 321 26.54 -7.86 24.87
C ALA A 321 27.95 -8.33 25.25
N GLU A 322 28.62 -9.05 24.35
CA GLU A 322 29.95 -9.59 24.63
C GLU A 322 31.09 -8.60 24.38
N LYS A 323 30.83 -7.53 23.61
CA LYS A 323 31.81 -6.55 23.14
C LYS A 323 31.21 -5.13 23.06
N ASP A 324 32.05 -4.14 22.86
CA ASP A 324 31.59 -2.76 22.56
C ASP A 324 30.98 -2.72 21.15
N PHE A 325 29.88 -1.96 21.00
CA PHE A 325 29.08 -1.85 19.77
C PHE A 325 28.52 -3.18 19.27
N ASP A 326 28.24 -4.07 20.22
CA ASP A 326 27.58 -5.32 19.92
C ASP A 326 26.15 -5.09 19.49
N LYS A 327 25.76 -5.76 18.41
CA LYS A 327 24.50 -5.53 17.72
C LYS A 327 23.75 -6.83 17.56
N ASP A 328 22.69 -6.96 18.34
CA ASP A 328 21.92 -8.17 18.38
C ASP A 328 20.56 -7.91 17.76
N TRP A 329 20.23 -8.67 16.72
CA TRP A 329 18.94 -8.54 16.04
C TRP A 329 17.95 -9.60 16.57
N PHE A 330 16.74 -9.18 16.88
CA PHE A 330 15.64 -10.07 17.27
C PHE A 330 14.49 -9.96 16.28
N ALA A 331 14.15 -11.07 15.64
CA ALA A 331 12.98 -11.13 14.77
C ALA A 331 11.69 -11.09 15.61
N VAL A 332 10.78 -10.19 15.27
CA VAL A 332 9.48 -9.97 15.91
C VAL A 332 8.39 -9.86 14.85
N THR A 333 7.26 -10.53 15.04
CA THR A 333 6.11 -10.39 14.13
C THR A 333 5.23 -9.25 14.61
N LEU A 334 5.00 -8.26 13.75
CA LEU A 334 4.20 -7.09 14.02
C LEU A 334 3.01 -7.01 13.06
N GLU A 335 1.93 -6.39 13.52
CA GLU A 335 0.67 -6.25 12.80
C GLU A 335 0.54 -4.83 12.25
N ARG A 336 0.09 -4.71 10.99
CA ARG A 336 -0.28 -3.42 10.38
C ARG A 336 -1.25 -2.64 11.27
N GLY A 337 -1.06 -1.33 11.37
CA GLY A 337 -1.91 -0.43 12.13
C GLY A 337 -1.67 -0.49 13.65
N SER A 338 -0.92 -1.46 14.15
CA SER A 338 -0.60 -1.53 15.57
C SER A 338 0.55 -0.62 15.92
N VAL A 339 0.43 0.00 17.09
CA VAL A 339 1.44 0.85 17.71
C VAL A 339 2.18 0.04 18.75
N TYR A 340 3.49 -0.05 18.61
CA TYR A 340 4.35 -0.80 19.52
C TYR A 340 5.35 0.11 20.23
N ARG A 341 5.69 -0.25 21.46
CA ARG A 341 6.88 0.23 22.16
C ARG A 341 7.84 -0.94 22.32
N PHE A 342 9.11 -0.67 22.12
CA PHE A 342 10.19 -1.60 22.43
C PHE A 342 10.96 -1.06 23.61
N GLY A 343 11.64 -1.92 24.33
CA GLY A 343 12.57 -1.45 25.34
C GLY A 343 13.61 -2.49 25.65
N THR A 344 14.53 -2.10 26.52
CA THR A 344 15.59 -2.96 27.01
C THR A 344 15.78 -2.77 28.50
N SER A 345 16.38 -3.71 29.20
CA SER A 345 16.89 -3.53 30.56
C SER A 345 18.38 -3.86 30.54
N ALA A 346 19.20 -2.84 30.36
CA ALA A 346 20.64 -2.97 30.55
C ALA A 346 20.95 -2.99 32.05
N GLY A 347 21.69 -4.01 32.51
CA GLY A 347 22.27 -4.01 33.84
C GLY A 347 23.11 -2.75 34.06
N ASN A 348 22.87 -2.07 35.19
CA ASN A 348 23.36 -0.75 35.58
C ASN A 348 24.85 -0.51 35.22
N GLY A 349 25.11 0.31 34.19
CA GLY A 349 26.43 0.79 33.78
C GLY A 349 26.41 2.31 33.71
N THR A 350 27.27 2.95 34.48
CA THR A 350 27.29 4.38 34.81
C THR A 350 27.26 5.34 33.62
N SER A 351 26.33 6.30 33.69
CA SER A 351 26.46 7.68 33.18
C SER A 351 26.75 7.87 31.67
N GLY A 352 25.69 7.89 30.86
CA GLY A 352 25.63 8.76 29.68
C GLY A 352 25.51 8.11 28.29
N SER A 353 25.52 6.78 28.16
CA SER A 353 25.28 6.10 26.88
C SER A 353 24.56 4.78 27.14
N GLY A 354 23.23 4.80 27.11
CA GLY A 354 22.42 3.57 27.14
C GLY A 354 22.41 2.90 25.76
N PRO A 355 22.01 1.61 25.68
CA PRO A 355 21.84 0.92 24.40
C PRO A 355 20.85 1.64 23.48
N MET A 356 21.14 1.63 22.18
CA MET A 356 20.26 2.15 21.14
C MET A 356 19.38 1.03 20.61
N LEU A 357 18.09 1.30 20.41
CA LEU A 357 17.17 0.39 19.74
C LEU A 357 16.81 0.92 18.36
N ARG A 358 16.86 0.06 17.33
CA ARG A 358 16.42 0.39 15.95
C ARG A 358 15.55 -0.72 15.39
N LEU A 359 14.63 -0.38 14.49
CA LEU A 359 13.73 -1.35 13.86
C LEU A 359 13.99 -1.41 12.35
N TYR A 360 14.12 -2.63 11.83
CA TYR A 360 14.36 -2.92 10.42
C TYR A 360 13.22 -3.77 9.85
N ASP A 361 12.92 -3.59 8.56
CA ASP A 361 11.91 -4.36 7.85
C ASP A 361 12.40 -5.78 7.47
N ALA A 362 11.52 -6.56 6.84
CA ALA A 362 11.81 -7.94 6.42
C ALA A 362 12.99 -8.07 5.43
N LYS A 363 13.42 -6.97 4.80
CA LYS A 363 14.53 -6.92 3.84
C LYS A 363 15.81 -6.34 4.46
N GLY A 364 15.77 -5.97 5.75
CA GLY A 364 16.89 -5.39 6.48
C GLY A 364 17.07 -3.89 6.27
N PHE A 365 16.09 -3.20 5.68
CA PHE A 365 16.13 -1.73 5.59
C PHE A 365 15.61 -1.10 6.87
N SER A 366 16.25 -0.01 7.31
CA SER A 366 15.80 0.71 8.51
C SER A 366 14.41 1.28 8.27
N VAL A 367 13.47 0.98 9.16
CA VAL A 367 12.16 1.62 9.13
C VAL A 367 12.36 3.07 9.54
N ALA A 368 11.95 4.01 8.68
CA ALA A 368 12.00 5.45 8.96
C ALA A 368 11.01 5.77 10.10
N THR A 369 11.46 5.55 11.32
CA THR A 369 10.82 6.04 12.54
C THR A 369 11.19 7.51 12.69
N ARG A 370 10.30 8.32 13.27
CA ARG A 370 10.64 9.67 13.74
C ARG A 370 11.82 9.49 14.71
N SER A 371 13.05 9.80 14.27
CA SER A 371 14.29 9.39 14.94
C SER A 371 14.33 9.87 16.39
N TYR A 372 14.77 9.04 17.36
CA TYR A 372 15.25 9.58 18.64
C TYR A 372 16.29 8.71 19.36
N MET A 373 17.30 9.41 19.90
CA MET A 373 18.30 8.96 20.87
C MET A 373 17.70 8.99 22.28
N PRO A 374 17.78 7.95 23.13
CA PRO A 374 17.25 8.02 24.49
C PRO A 374 18.04 9.00 25.36
N GLY A 375 17.62 10.26 25.39
CA GLY A 375 18.09 11.27 26.32
C GLY A 375 17.24 11.29 27.59
N GLY A 376 17.87 10.98 28.73
CA GLY A 376 17.47 11.49 30.04
C GLY A 376 16.45 10.67 30.84
N GLU A 377 16.99 9.81 31.70
CA GLU A 377 16.47 9.32 32.98
C GLU A 377 15.16 8.50 33.01
N ASN A 378 15.34 7.23 33.41
CA ASN A 378 14.37 6.22 33.86
C ASN A 378 13.59 5.47 32.75
N ALA A 379 14.14 4.30 32.37
CA ALA A 379 13.53 3.19 31.61
C ALA A 379 13.42 3.31 30.08
N LEU A 380 14.59 3.22 29.41
CA LEU A 380 14.89 2.30 28.28
C LEU A 380 13.73 1.82 27.37
N SER A 381 12.97 2.72 26.75
CA SER A 381 11.96 2.37 25.73
C SER A 381 12.02 3.27 24.48
N SER A 382 11.64 2.74 23.33
CA SER A 382 11.44 3.48 22.08
C SER A 382 10.18 4.36 22.20
N PRO A 383 10.09 5.47 21.44
CA PRO A 383 8.78 6.06 21.15
C PRO A 383 7.84 5.02 20.51
N GLU A 384 6.55 5.31 20.55
CA GLU A 384 5.51 4.52 19.88
C GLU A 384 5.75 4.44 18.38
N VAL A 385 5.83 3.21 17.84
CA VAL A 385 6.04 2.92 16.42
C VAL A 385 4.77 2.33 15.82
N THR A 386 4.15 3.04 14.87
CA THR A 386 3.03 2.53 14.07
C THR A 386 3.56 1.71 12.89
N VAL A 387 3.04 0.49 12.74
CA VAL A 387 3.50 -0.47 11.72
C VAL A 387 2.65 -0.36 10.46
N ALA A 388 3.27 -0.12 9.30
CA ALA A 388 2.56 0.09 8.04
C ALA A 388 2.13 -1.22 7.33
N THR A 389 2.83 -2.33 7.58
CA THR A 389 2.57 -3.64 6.95
C THR A 389 2.74 -4.76 7.97
N SER A 390 1.85 -5.74 7.99
CA SER A 390 2.02 -6.93 8.84
C SER A 390 3.18 -7.76 8.33
N GLY A 391 4.03 -8.26 9.22
CA GLY A 391 5.17 -9.08 8.83
C GLY A 391 6.22 -9.23 9.91
N THR A 392 7.34 -9.87 9.53
CA THR A 392 8.52 -9.97 10.38
C THR A 392 9.35 -8.71 10.28
N TYR A 393 9.63 -8.11 11.43
CA TYR A 393 10.56 -7.01 11.61
C TYR A 393 11.73 -7.46 12.49
N TYR A 394 12.81 -6.70 12.48
CA TYR A 394 14.01 -6.99 13.27
C TYR A 394 14.31 -5.82 14.20
N LEU A 395 14.26 -6.08 15.50
CA LEU A 395 14.70 -5.14 16.53
C LEU A 395 16.20 -5.31 16.74
N GLU A 396 16.98 -4.29 16.42
CA GLU A 396 18.39 -4.19 16.76
C GLU A 396 18.54 -3.63 18.18
N HIS A 397 19.37 -4.29 18.97
CA HIS A 397 19.91 -3.77 20.20
C HIS A 397 21.40 -3.49 20.02
N ASP A 398 21.77 -2.21 20.00
CA ASP A 398 23.13 -1.72 19.78
C ASP A 398 23.69 -1.23 21.11
N PHE A 399 24.66 -1.96 21.66
CA PHE A 399 25.15 -1.79 23.02
C PHE A 399 26.52 -1.12 23.07
N VAL A 400 26.65 -0.07 23.89
CA VAL A 400 27.92 0.65 24.13
C VAL A 400 28.28 0.50 25.61
N LEU A 401 29.38 -0.17 25.95
CA LEU A 401 29.76 -0.47 27.34
C LEU A 401 30.39 0.72 28.06
N GLY A 402 30.84 1.74 27.32
CA GLY A 402 31.55 2.89 27.88
C GLY A 402 32.93 2.52 28.45
N PRO A 403 33.77 3.51 28.78
CA PRO A 403 35.16 3.24 29.18
C PRO A 403 35.24 2.46 30.50
N GLY A 404 35.89 1.29 30.46
CA GLY A 404 36.31 0.53 31.66
C GLY A 404 35.44 -0.66 32.06
N ALA A 405 34.30 -0.88 31.39
CA ALA A 405 33.51 -2.10 31.57
C ALA A 405 34.27 -3.30 30.99
N ARG A 406 34.37 -4.39 31.76
CA ARG A 406 35.05 -5.63 31.38
C ARG A 406 34.10 -6.81 31.57
N GLY A 407 33.76 -7.50 30.48
CA GLY A 407 32.99 -8.75 30.48
C GLY A 407 31.61 -8.63 29.81
N ALA A 408 31.04 -9.79 29.49
CA ALA A 408 29.71 -9.94 28.89
C ALA A 408 28.64 -9.27 29.76
N VAL A 409 27.83 -8.39 29.17
CA VAL A 409 26.74 -7.71 29.86
C VAL A 409 25.41 -8.30 29.41
N PRO A 410 24.70 -9.04 30.29
CA PRO A 410 23.37 -9.51 29.94
C PRO A 410 22.41 -8.32 29.86
N TYR A 411 21.57 -8.36 28.84
CA TYR A 411 20.46 -7.43 28.67
C TYR A 411 19.18 -8.20 28.38
N THR A 412 18.05 -7.51 28.42
CA THR A 412 16.77 -8.09 28.02
C THR A 412 15.98 -7.08 27.25
N VAL A 413 15.62 -7.39 26.02
CA VAL A 413 14.71 -6.60 25.19
C VAL A 413 13.27 -7.04 25.40
N TRP A 414 12.33 -6.13 25.19
CA TRP A 414 10.90 -6.41 25.25
C TRP A 414 10.15 -5.65 24.17
N ALA A 415 9.00 -6.19 23.77
CA ALA A 415 8.07 -5.55 22.85
C ALA A 415 6.69 -5.50 23.50
N GLN A 416 6.02 -4.36 23.42
CA GLN A 416 4.68 -4.16 23.95
C GLN A 416 3.80 -3.51 22.89
N ARG A 417 2.62 -4.08 22.63
CA ARG A 417 1.58 -3.37 21.88
C ARG A 417 0.94 -2.33 22.81
N VAL A 418 0.91 -1.09 22.37
CA VAL A 418 0.46 0.05 23.18
C VAL A 418 -0.94 0.51 22.78
N ALA A 419 -1.20 0.56 21.48
CA ALA A 419 -2.49 0.87 20.93
C ALA A 419 -2.64 0.21 19.55
N THR A 420 -3.85 0.16 19.05
CA THR A 420 -4.11 -0.06 17.63
C THR A 420 -4.60 1.27 17.09
N ASP A 421 -3.97 1.76 16.02
CA ASP A 421 -4.47 2.92 15.30
C ASP A 421 -5.78 2.50 14.61
N SER A 422 -6.91 3.03 15.11
CA SER A 422 -8.25 2.69 14.67
C SER A 422 -8.51 3.06 13.20
N ALA A 423 -7.71 3.98 12.62
CA ALA A 423 -7.77 4.27 11.19
C ALA A 423 -7.21 3.13 10.31
N PHE A 424 -6.45 2.20 10.89
CA PHE A 424 -5.87 1.04 10.19
C PHE A 424 -6.43 -0.31 10.66
N SER A 425 -7.17 -0.35 11.78
CA SER A 425 -7.92 -1.54 12.21
C SER A 425 -9.28 -1.68 11.51
N ASP A 426 -9.70 -0.65 10.78
CA ASP A 426 -10.95 -0.61 10.05
C ASP A 426 -11.12 -1.87 9.17
N GLU A 427 -12.03 -2.75 9.58
CA GLU A 427 -12.34 -3.98 8.86
C GLU A 427 -13.00 -3.70 7.51
N PHE A 428 -13.62 -2.52 7.37
CA PHE A 428 -14.41 -2.09 6.23
C PHE A 428 -14.13 -0.64 5.89
N GLY A 429 -13.12 -0.42 5.04
CA GLY A 429 -12.64 0.92 4.70
C GLY A 429 -13.70 2.00 4.50
N ASN A 430 -13.43 3.18 5.02
CA ASN A 430 -14.21 4.44 4.98
C ASN A 430 -14.59 5.04 3.60
N SER A 431 -14.55 4.26 2.51
CA SER A 431 -14.95 4.71 1.17
C SER A 431 -15.40 3.57 0.28
N GLN A 432 -16.12 3.88 -0.81
CA GLN A 432 -16.51 2.87 -1.81
C GLN A 432 -15.32 2.11 -2.42
N GLY A 433 -14.16 2.77 -2.58
CA GLY A 433 -12.95 2.16 -3.14
C GLY A 433 -12.24 1.20 -2.19
N THR A 434 -12.57 1.26 -0.90
CA THR A 434 -12.01 0.43 0.17
C THR A 434 -13.06 -0.49 0.79
N ALA A 435 -14.25 -0.56 0.19
CA ALA A 435 -15.37 -1.30 0.74
C ALA A 435 -15.08 -2.80 0.81
N GLY A 436 -15.42 -3.43 1.94
CA GLY A 436 -15.50 -4.89 1.99
C GLY A 436 -16.63 -5.40 1.10
N ARG A 437 -16.65 -6.68 0.79
CA ARG A 437 -17.67 -7.27 -0.10
C ARG A 437 -18.58 -8.22 0.66
N MET A 438 -19.87 -8.18 0.35
CA MET A 438 -20.84 -9.18 0.82
C MET A 438 -21.64 -9.77 -0.34
N SER A 439 -22.05 -11.03 -0.21
CA SER A 439 -23.04 -11.65 -1.10
C SER A 439 -24.44 -11.52 -0.50
N VAL A 440 -25.47 -11.41 -1.34
CA VAL A 440 -26.85 -11.41 -0.87
C VAL A 440 -27.16 -12.77 -0.22
N GLY A 441 -27.81 -12.75 0.95
CA GLY A 441 -28.08 -13.93 1.79
C GLY A 441 -27.04 -14.17 2.89
N GLU A 442 -25.85 -13.59 2.79
CA GLU A 442 -24.81 -13.68 3.82
C GLU A 442 -25.03 -12.68 4.96
N THR A 443 -24.58 -13.06 6.16
CA THR A 443 -24.50 -12.16 7.31
C THR A 443 -23.05 -11.73 7.51
N ILE A 444 -22.80 -10.42 7.48
CA ILE A 444 -21.52 -9.83 7.84
C ILE A 444 -21.59 -9.23 9.24
N THR A 445 -20.47 -9.29 9.96
CA THR A 445 -20.27 -8.62 11.24
C THR A 445 -19.10 -7.64 11.13
N GLY A 446 -19.20 -6.49 11.78
CA GLY A 446 -18.14 -5.47 11.86
C GLY A 446 -18.20 -4.69 13.16
N THR A 447 -17.32 -3.69 13.31
CA THR A 447 -17.28 -2.82 14.49
C THR A 447 -17.11 -1.37 14.02
N ILE A 448 -17.94 -0.45 14.51
CA ILE A 448 -17.64 0.98 14.42
C ILE A 448 -16.50 1.24 15.38
N ASN A 449 -15.29 1.46 14.86
CA ASN A 449 -14.06 1.46 15.65
C ASN A 449 -13.80 2.77 16.39
N GLN A 450 -14.42 3.86 15.92
CA GLN A 450 -14.36 5.19 16.54
C GLN A 450 -15.64 5.99 16.26
N THR A 451 -15.89 7.04 17.05
CA THR A 451 -16.99 7.97 16.78
C THR A 451 -16.80 8.61 15.39
N TRP A 452 -17.85 8.58 14.56
CA TRP A 452 -17.81 9.01 13.14
C TRP A 452 -17.03 8.12 12.19
N ASP A 453 -16.63 6.91 12.61
CA ASP A 453 -16.17 5.89 11.68
C ASP A 453 -17.27 5.56 10.65
N GLU A 454 -16.86 5.37 9.41
CA GLU A 454 -17.73 4.97 8.30
C GLU A 454 -17.30 3.62 7.76
N ASP A 455 -18.21 2.66 7.76
CA ASP A 455 -17.92 1.34 7.18
C ASP A 455 -18.61 1.22 5.83
N TYR A 456 -17.85 0.94 4.77
CA TYR A 456 -18.41 0.67 3.44
C TYR A 456 -18.41 -0.82 3.09
N ILE A 457 -19.57 -1.33 2.67
CA ILE A 457 -19.74 -2.72 2.25
C ILE A 457 -20.42 -2.75 0.87
N ALA A 458 -19.73 -3.29 -0.12
CA ALA A 458 -20.19 -3.46 -1.49
C ALA A 458 -21.01 -4.75 -1.66
N LEU A 459 -22.15 -4.65 -2.34
CA LEU A 459 -22.99 -5.78 -2.77
C LEU A 459 -23.63 -5.51 -4.13
N SER A 460 -23.85 -6.57 -4.92
CA SER A 460 -24.52 -6.44 -6.22
C SER A 460 -26.02 -6.66 -6.07
N LEU A 461 -26.82 -5.71 -6.57
CA LEU A 461 -28.28 -5.78 -6.59
C LEU A 461 -28.78 -5.84 -8.04
N GLN A 462 -29.93 -6.47 -8.25
CA GLN A 462 -30.54 -6.65 -9.57
C GLN A 462 -31.68 -5.65 -9.78
N GLN A 463 -31.75 -5.02 -10.96
CA GLN A 463 -32.84 -4.13 -11.34
C GLN A 463 -34.20 -4.84 -11.19
N GLY A 464 -35.18 -4.14 -10.64
CA GLY A 464 -36.52 -4.65 -10.37
C GLY A 464 -36.63 -5.35 -9.03
N HIS A 465 -35.54 -5.87 -8.46
CA HIS A 465 -35.60 -6.65 -7.21
C HIS A 465 -35.72 -5.77 -5.96
N SER A 466 -36.56 -6.20 -5.02
CA SER A 466 -36.69 -5.68 -3.67
C SER A 466 -35.76 -6.43 -2.71
N TYR A 467 -35.05 -5.70 -1.85
CA TYR A 467 -34.11 -6.24 -0.88
C TYR A 467 -34.46 -5.78 0.53
N THR A 468 -34.31 -6.67 1.51
CA THR A 468 -34.39 -6.35 2.94
C THR A 468 -33.00 -6.39 3.57
N PHE A 469 -32.63 -5.35 4.31
CA PHE A 469 -31.42 -5.27 5.12
C PHE A 469 -31.77 -5.36 6.60
N ASP A 470 -31.42 -6.47 7.25
CA ASP A 470 -31.50 -6.65 8.69
C ASP A 470 -30.19 -6.19 9.31
N VAL A 471 -30.24 -5.10 10.09
CA VAL A 471 -29.07 -4.51 10.74
C VAL A 471 -29.24 -4.58 12.25
N THR A 472 -28.30 -5.22 12.93
CA THR A 472 -28.28 -5.35 14.39
C THR A 472 -27.18 -4.48 14.98
N THR A 473 -27.52 -3.62 15.93
CA THR A 473 -26.52 -2.89 16.75
C THR A 473 -26.92 -2.93 18.22
N PRO A 474 -26.26 -3.76 19.04
CA PRO A 474 -26.61 -3.88 20.45
C PRO A 474 -26.38 -2.57 21.23
N GLY A 475 -27.43 -1.76 21.40
CA GLY A 475 -27.44 -0.58 22.27
C GLY A 475 -26.79 0.70 21.73
N GLN A 476 -26.66 0.86 20.41
CA GLN A 476 -25.89 1.96 19.80
C GLN A 476 -26.69 2.78 18.78
N ALA A 477 -26.41 4.09 18.72
CA ALA A 477 -26.94 4.96 17.68
C ALA A 477 -26.04 4.94 16.43
N PHE A 478 -26.55 4.36 15.34
CA PHE A 478 -25.91 4.37 14.03
C PHE A 478 -26.79 4.99 12.94
N ASN A 479 -26.18 5.40 11.84
CA ASN A 479 -26.81 5.75 10.56
C ASN A 479 -26.50 4.65 9.55
N PHE A 480 -27.44 4.39 8.67
CA PHE A 480 -27.33 3.44 7.56
C PHE A 480 -27.70 4.19 6.27
N ALA A 481 -26.89 4.02 5.23
CA ALA A 481 -27.17 4.54 3.89
C ALA A 481 -26.81 3.50 2.84
N LEU A 482 -27.50 3.54 1.70
CA LEU A 482 -27.18 2.73 0.53
C LEU A 482 -26.82 3.68 -0.62
N LYS A 483 -25.65 3.51 -1.23
CA LYS A 483 -25.13 4.34 -2.32
C LYS A 483 -25.04 3.54 -3.61
N ASP A 484 -25.27 4.19 -4.75
CA ASP A 484 -25.02 3.58 -6.07
C ASP A 484 -23.52 3.54 -6.42
N ALA A 485 -23.16 3.02 -7.60
CA ALA A 485 -21.77 2.90 -8.01
C ALA A 485 -21.06 4.25 -8.24
N LEU A 486 -21.80 5.36 -8.34
CA LEU A 486 -21.27 6.71 -8.54
C LEU A 486 -21.10 7.48 -7.22
N GLY A 487 -21.41 6.85 -6.08
CA GLY A 487 -21.31 7.49 -4.77
C GLY A 487 -22.47 8.44 -4.47
N ASN A 488 -23.51 8.46 -5.29
CA ASN A 488 -24.67 9.29 -5.01
C ASN A 488 -25.42 8.74 -3.79
N ASP A 489 -25.65 9.61 -2.82
CA ASP A 489 -26.53 9.33 -1.70
C ASP A 489 -27.94 9.09 -2.25
N ARG A 490 -28.40 7.84 -2.23
CA ARG A 490 -29.82 7.60 -2.02
C ARG A 490 -30.02 7.87 -0.53
N TRP A 491 -30.27 9.13 -0.19
CA TRP A 491 -30.36 9.58 1.20
C TRP A 491 -31.60 8.93 1.84
N LEU A 492 -31.37 8.13 2.88
CA LEU A 492 -32.38 7.34 3.59
C LEU A 492 -32.35 7.71 5.08
N GLY A 493 -32.37 9.02 5.33
CA GLY A 493 -32.72 9.61 6.61
C GLY A 493 -34.25 9.61 6.83
N PRO A 494 -34.74 10.08 7.99
CA PRO A 494 -36.06 9.77 8.54
C PRO A 494 -37.21 10.27 7.62
N PRO A 495 -38.43 9.74 7.81
CA PRO A 495 -39.36 9.36 6.75
C PRO A 495 -39.58 10.51 5.74
N ASP A 496 -39.09 10.27 4.52
CA ASP A 496 -39.59 10.96 3.35
C ASP A 496 -40.34 9.92 2.50
N ASP A 497 -41.64 10.10 2.44
CA ASP A 497 -42.65 9.25 1.80
C ASP A 497 -42.39 9.03 0.29
N SER A 498 -41.38 9.71 -0.28
CA SER A 498 -41.04 9.70 -1.70
C SER A 498 -39.93 8.73 -2.11
N ALA A 499 -39.23 8.06 -1.17
CA ALA A 499 -38.07 7.20 -1.45
C ALA A 499 -38.31 5.67 -1.40
N GLY A 500 -39.49 5.22 -0.92
CA GLY A 500 -39.87 3.79 -0.95
C GLY A 500 -39.18 2.89 0.09
N ILE A 501 -38.62 3.45 1.18
CA ILE A 501 -37.91 2.71 2.23
C ILE A 501 -38.64 2.84 3.56
N TYR A 502 -39.01 1.70 4.16
CA TYR A 502 -39.68 1.62 5.46
C TYR A 502 -38.70 1.16 6.55
N TYR A 503 -38.78 1.74 7.76
CA TYR A 503 -38.03 1.29 8.94
C TYR A 503 -38.96 0.88 10.09
N TYR A 504 -38.60 -0.19 10.79
CA TYR A 504 -39.21 -0.61 12.06
C TYR A 504 -38.10 -0.91 13.07
N THR A 505 -38.20 -0.35 14.27
CA THR A 505 -37.32 -0.69 15.41
C THR A 505 -37.96 -1.81 16.22
N SER A 506 -37.27 -2.94 16.37
CA SER A 506 -37.64 -3.93 17.38
C SER A 506 -37.07 -3.53 18.74
N ARG A 507 -37.65 -4.07 19.82
CA ARG A 507 -37.22 -3.82 21.21
C ARG A 507 -35.83 -4.43 21.54
N ASP A 508 -35.25 -5.18 20.59
CA ASP A 508 -34.04 -5.99 20.76
C ASP A 508 -32.81 -5.43 20.01
N GLY A 509 -32.88 -4.22 19.45
CA GLY A 509 -31.74 -3.57 18.78
C GLY A 509 -31.55 -3.92 17.30
N HIS A 510 -32.53 -4.58 16.69
CA HIS A 510 -32.60 -4.85 15.24
C HIS A 510 -33.36 -3.74 14.50
N ARG A 511 -32.84 -3.35 13.32
CA ARG A 511 -33.45 -2.37 12.41
C ARG A 511 -33.50 -2.95 11.00
N PHE A 512 -34.67 -2.87 10.38
CA PHE A 512 -34.90 -3.38 9.02
C PHE A 512 -35.04 -2.21 8.04
N TYR A 513 -34.41 -2.34 6.87
CA TYR A 513 -34.53 -1.41 5.73
C TYR A 513 -34.94 -2.17 4.48
N SER A 514 -35.83 -1.61 3.66
CA SER A 514 -36.26 -2.22 2.38
C SER A 514 -35.87 -1.34 1.19
N TYR A 515 -35.37 -1.91 0.09
CA TYR A 515 -35.01 -1.15 -1.12
C TYR A 515 -35.29 -1.92 -2.40
N THR A 516 -35.96 -1.29 -3.37
CA THR A 516 -36.10 -1.82 -4.73
C THR A 516 -35.02 -1.23 -5.64
N ALA A 517 -34.14 -2.08 -6.14
CA ALA A 517 -33.07 -1.67 -7.02
C ALA A 517 -33.64 -1.28 -8.39
N ASN A 518 -33.37 -0.05 -8.82
CA ASN A 518 -33.83 0.43 -10.12
C ASN A 518 -32.81 0.22 -11.24
N LYS A 519 -31.65 -0.36 -10.92
CA LYS A 519 -30.56 -0.73 -11.84
C LYS A 519 -29.83 -1.96 -11.31
N THR A 520 -29.31 -2.78 -12.23
CA THR A 520 -28.41 -3.89 -11.90
C THR A 520 -27.00 -3.35 -11.80
N GLU A 521 -26.50 -3.17 -10.58
CA GLU A 521 -25.16 -2.63 -10.33
C GLU A 521 -24.64 -3.00 -8.94
N THR A 522 -23.40 -2.64 -8.64
CA THR A 522 -22.84 -2.73 -7.29
C THR A 522 -23.26 -1.50 -6.48
N TYR A 523 -24.02 -1.74 -5.43
CA TYR A 523 -24.36 -0.75 -4.42
C TYR A 523 -23.38 -0.85 -3.24
N HIS A 524 -23.26 0.23 -2.47
CA HIS A 524 -22.42 0.30 -1.29
C HIS A 524 -23.26 0.69 -0.09
N ILE A 525 -23.33 -0.19 0.90
CA ILE A 525 -23.85 0.13 2.22
C ILE A 525 -22.79 1.00 2.91
N LYS A 526 -23.23 2.10 3.52
CA LYS A 526 -22.45 2.93 4.43
C LYS A 526 -23.10 2.86 5.81
N LEU A 527 -22.37 2.41 6.81
CA LEU A 527 -22.75 2.59 8.22
C LEU A 527 -21.89 3.68 8.83
N SER A 528 -22.46 4.46 9.74
CA SER A 528 -21.67 5.38 10.55
C SER A 528 -22.27 5.48 11.94
N GLY A 529 -21.46 5.39 12.99
CA GLY A 529 -21.92 5.43 14.38
C GLY A 529 -21.44 6.67 15.13
N ASN A 530 -22.27 7.19 16.04
CA ASN A 530 -21.78 8.14 17.05
C ASN A 530 -21.10 7.42 18.24
N ASP A 531 -21.41 6.15 18.43
CA ASP A 531 -20.86 5.29 19.48
C ASP A 531 -20.03 4.15 18.88
N VAL A 532 -18.97 3.75 19.58
CA VAL A 532 -18.04 2.67 19.18
C VAL A 532 -18.60 1.31 19.59
N GLY A 533 -18.75 0.37 18.66
CA GLY A 533 -19.12 -1.00 18.99
C GLY A 533 -19.62 -1.85 17.81
N PRO A 534 -20.01 -3.11 18.10
CA PRO A 534 -20.22 -4.12 17.07
C PRO A 534 -21.56 -3.96 16.36
N TYR A 535 -21.59 -4.37 15.10
CA TYR A 535 -22.81 -4.50 14.31
C TYR A 535 -22.83 -5.79 13.48
N SER A 536 -24.03 -6.16 13.02
CA SER A 536 -24.19 -7.19 11.99
C SER A 536 -25.21 -6.78 10.94
N ILE A 537 -25.04 -7.25 9.71
CA ILE A 537 -25.91 -6.93 8.56
C ILE A 537 -26.17 -8.17 7.75
N LYS A 538 -27.43 -8.37 7.36
CA LYS A 538 -27.83 -9.36 6.38
C LYS A 538 -28.71 -8.71 5.31
N ALA A 539 -28.29 -8.80 4.05
CA ALA A 539 -29.12 -8.45 2.91
C ALA A 539 -29.87 -9.70 2.42
N THR A 540 -31.18 -9.59 2.18
CA THR A 540 -32.04 -10.66 1.67
C THR A 540 -32.71 -10.17 0.40
N ASP A 541 -32.57 -10.91 -0.70
CA ASP A 541 -33.36 -10.67 -1.93
C ASP A 541 -34.79 -11.16 -1.70
N ASN A 542 -35.76 -10.28 -1.90
CA ASN A 542 -37.18 -10.57 -1.79
C ASN A 542 -37.83 -10.87 -3.15
N GLY A 543 -37.09 -10.83 -4.27
CA GLY A 543 -37.60 -10.99 -5.63
C GLY A 543 -37.96 -9.67 -6.31
N MET A 544 -38.48 -9.71 -7.54
CA MET A 544 -38.89 -8.52 -8.30
C MET A 544 -40.10 -7.79 -7.69
N VAL A 545 -40.13 -6.47 -7.84
CA VAL A 545 -41.30 -5.64 -7.60
C VAL A 545 -42.12 -5.60 -8.89
N ASP A 546 -43.38 -6.02 -8.77
CA ASP A 546 -44.44 -6.03 -9.79
C ASP A 546 -44.20 -5.05 -10.96
N ASP A 547 -43.84 -5.60 -12.11
CA ASP A 547 -43.46 -4.93 -13.35
C ASP A 547 -44.70 -4.47 -14.16
N ILE A 548 -45.87 -5.09 -13.93
CA ILE A 548 -47.13 -4.78 -14.59
C ILE A 548 -48.30 -4.89 -13.61
N ALA A 549 -48.83 -3.72 -13.23
CA ALA A 549 -49.93 -3.60 -12.29
C ALA A 549 -51.08 -4.60 -12.54
N ASN A 550 -51.53 -5.20 -11.44
CA ASN A 550 -52.56 -6.24 -11.42
C ASN A 550 -54.01 -5.74 -11.43
N ASP A 551 -54.24 -4.55 -11.93
CA ASP A 551 -55.55 -3.93 -11.98
C ASP A 551 -55.74 -3.02 -13.22
N ALA A 552 -56.91 -2.40 -13.30
CA ALA A 552 -57.28 -1.53 -14.41
C ALA A 552 -56.46 -0.22 -14.50
N SER A 553 -55.59 0.07 -13.53
CA SER A 553 -54.64 1.20 -13.60
C SER A 553 -53.39 0.87 -14.41
N THR A 554 -53.23 -0.38 -14.86
CA THR A 554 -52.13 -0.79 -15.72
C THR A 554 -51.91 0.16 -16.89
N THR A 555 -50.65 0.45 -17.15
CA THR A 555 -50.22 1.20 -18.33
C THR A 555 -49.69 0.29 -19.44
N ALA A 556 -49.59 -1.02 -19.18
CA ALA A 556 -49.16 -2.00 -20.17
C ALA A 556 -50.27 -2.18 -21.22
N GLY A 557 -49.93 -1.96 -22.48
CA GLY A 557 -50.85 -2.08 -23.61
C GLY A 557 -50.49 -3.25 -24.51
N LEU A 558 -51.49 -3.99 -24.96
CA LEU A 558 -51.36 -5.01 -25.99
C LEU A 558 -52.19 -4.60 -27.22
N ALA A 559 -51.49 -4.30 -28.32
CA ALA A 559 -52.16 -3.97 -29.58
C ALA A 559 -52.61 -5.24 -30.30
N VAL A 560 -53.79 -5.20 -30.93
CA VAL A 560 -54.26 -6.27 -31.82
C VAL A 560 -53.32 -6.36 -33.03
N GLY A 561 -52.77 -7.54 -33.28
CA GLY A 561 -51.71 -7.82 -34.26
C GLY A 561 -50.29 -7.69 -33.70
N GLY A 562 -50.11 -7.37 -32.42
CA GLY A 562 -48.83 -7.21 -31.75
C GLY A 562 -48.58 -8.22 -30.63
N SER A 563 -47.45 -8.04 -29.96
CA SER A 563 -47.04 -8.82 -28.79
C SER A 563 -46.48 -7.92 -27.69
N ALA A 564 -46.58 -8.38 -26.44
CA ALA A 564 -45.99 -7.76 -25.26
C ALA A 564 -45.27 -8.81 -24.42
N THR A 565 -44.32 -8.37 -23.59
CA THR A 565 -43.53 -9.24 -22.70
C THR A 565 -43.63 -8.74 -21.27
N GLY A 566 -43.51 -9.63 -20.31
CA GLY A 566 -43.47 -9.32 -18.87
C GLY A 566 -42.83 -10.47 -18.09
N HIS A 567 -42.78 -10.32 -16.77
CA HIS A 567 -42.29 -11.33 -15.84
C HIS A 567 -43.32 -11.64 -14.79
N ILE A 568 -43.22 -12.83 -14.19
CA ILE A 568 -43.95 -13.14 -12.97
C ILE A 568 -43.00 -12.85 -11.81
N ASP A 569 -43.31 -11.83 -11.02
CA ASP A 569 -42.40 -11.23 -10.02
C ASP A 569 -42.58 -11.77 -8.60
N TYR A 570 -43.78 -12.24 -8.28
CA TYR A 570 -44.13 -12.77 -6.96
C TYR A 570 -44.96 -14.05 -7.04
N ARG A 571 -44.45 -15.16 -6.49
CA ARG A 571 -45.19 -16.42 -6.33
C ARG A 571 -45.26 -16.82 -4.84
N PRO A 572 -46.44 -16.90 -4.22
CA PRO A 572 -46.60 -17.36 -2.85
C PRO A 572 -46.16 -18.82 -2.69
N SER A 573 -45.26 -19.10 -1.73
CA SER A 573 -44.78 -20.46 -1.43
C SER A 573 -45.81 -21.33 -0.72
N ASP A 574 -46.87 -20.73 -0.18
CA ASP A 574 -47.97 -21.39 0.55
C ASP A 574 -49.08 -21.89 -0.37
N GLY A 575 -48.99 -21.62 -1.67
CA GLY A 575 -50.02 -21.98 -2.63
C GLY A 575 -51.26 -21.10 -2.61
N SER A 576 -51.15 -19.88 -2.10
CA SER A 576 -52.21 -18.88 -2.24
C SER A 576 -52.37 -18.43 -3.70
N LEU A 577 -53.61 -18.19 -4.14
CA LEU A 577 -53.96 -17.67 -5.47
C LEU A 577 -53.66 -16.16 -5.64
N ASN A 578 -52.96 -15.57 -4.67
CA ASN A 578 -52.64 -14.14 -4.61
C ASN A 578 -51.21 -13.86 -5.10
N GLY A 579 -50.74 -14.65 -6.07
CA GLY A 579 -49.49 -14.36 -6.76
C GLY A 579 -49.63 -13.19 -7.72
N ASP A 580 -48.51 -12.89 -8.35
CA ASP A 580 -48.40 -11.84 -9.34
C ASP A 580 -49.31 -12.07 -10.55
N ASN A 581 -49.79 -10.98 -11.13
CA ASN A 581 -50.88 -11.00 -12.08
C ASN A 581 -50.87 -9.77 -12.97
N ASP A 582 -50.27 -9.90 -14.14
CA ASP A 582 -49.98 -8.77 -15.01
C ASP A 582 -51.16 -8.43 -15.91
N TRP A 583 -51.67 -7.20 -15.89
CA TRP A 583 -52.78 -6.79 -16.74
C TRP A 583 -52.29 -6.01 -17.96
N PHE A 584 -52.65 -6.46 -19.16
CA PHE A 584 -52.42 -5.77 -20.43
C PHE A 584 -53.72 -5.22 -20.98
N ALA A 585 -53.82 -3.89 -21.12
CA ALA A 585 -54.95 -3.23 -21.75
C ALA A 585 -54.97 -3.50 -23.27
N VAL A 586 -56.07 -4.06 -23.77
CA VAL A 586 -56.29 -4.34 -25.20
C VAL A 586 -57.63 -3.76 -25.65
N SER A 587 -57.63 -3.03 -26.77
CA SER A 587 -58.86 -2.45 -27.34
C SER A 587 -59.51 -3.43 -28.32
N LEU A 588 -60.71 -3.89 -27.98
CA LEU A 588 -61.48 -4.84 -28.80
C LEU A 588 -62.71 -4.16 -29.42
N GLN A 589 -63.16 -4.68 -30.56
CA GLN A 589 -64.38 -4.24 -31.25
C GLN A 589 -65.49 -5.29 -31.14
N ALA A 590 -66.71 -4.87 -30.82
CA ALA A 590 -67.88 -5.74 -30.70
C ALA A 590 -68.12 -6.56 -31.98
N GLY A 591 -68.46 -7.83 -31.82
CA GLY A 591 -68.73 -8.79 -32.89
C GLY A 591 -67.48 -9.43 -33.49
N GLN A 592 -66.28 -8.93 -33.20
CA GLN A 592 -65.03 -9.50 -33.69
C GLN A 592 -64.50 -10.58 -32.74
N THR A 593 -63.84 -11.59 -33.29
CA THR A 593 -63.18 -12.64 -32.52
C THR A 593 -61.68 -12.40 -32.49
N TYR A 594 -61.07 -12.63 -31.32
CA TYR A 594 -59.65 -12.45 -31.08
C TYR A 594 -59.07 -13.72 -30.47
N GLU A 595 -57.85 -14.05 -30.87
CA GLU A 595 -57.00 -15.07 -30.26
C GLU A 595 -55.88 -14.38 -29.48
N PHE A 596 -55.63 -14.85 -28.27
CA PHE A 596 -54.52 -14.40 -27.43
C PHE A 596 -53.62 -15.57 -27.14
N ASP A 597 -52.34 -15.48 -27.50
CA ASP A 597 -51.36 -16.52 -27.23
C ASP A 597 -50.46 -16.12 -26.07
N LEU A 598 -50.03 -17.11 -25.28
CA LEU A 598 -49.02 -16.98 -24.24
C LEU A 598 -47.91 -17.98 -24.49
N LYS A 599 -46.69 -17.45 -24.67
CA LYS A 599 -45.44 -18.20 -24.71
C LYS A 599 -44.66 -17.94 -23.42
N ARG A 600 -44.23 -19.00 -22.74
CA ARG A 600 -43.51 -18.94 -21.45
C ARG A 600 -42.08 -19.42 -21.61
N ASP A 601 -41.17 -18.83 -20.85
CA ASP A 601 -39.76 -19.27 -20.76
C ASP A 601 -39.54 -20.30 -19.63
N GLY A 602 -40.59 -20.65 -18.87
CA GLY A 602 -40.57 -21.61 -17.77
C GLY A 602 -41.98 -22.03 -17.31
N ASP A 603 -42.09 -22.64 -16.11
CA ASP A 603 -43.33 -23.27 -15.64
C ASP A 603 -44.33 -22.30 -14.99
N GLY A 604 -45.61 -22.42 -15.35
CA GLY A 604 -46.75 -22.00 -14.52
C GLY A 604 -47.18 -20.53 -14.59
N ALA A 605 -47.77 -20.13 -15.72
CA ALA A 605 -48.60 -18.94 -15.89
C ALA A 605 -49.80 -19.21 -16.82
N GLY A 606 -50.94 -18.53 -16.63
CA GLY A 606 -52.16 -18.73 -17.44
C GLY A 606 -52.83 -17.42 -17.88
N LEU A 607 -53.67 -17.51 -18.92
CA LEU A 607 -54.40 -16.35 -19.47
C LEU A 607 -55.84 -16.25 -18.93
N ILE A 608 -56.23 -15.04 -18.54
CA ILE A 608 -57.63 -14.67 -18.31
C ILE A 608 -57.90 -13.34 -19.02
N LEU A 609 -58.98 -13.26 -19.78
CA LEU A 609 -59.45 -11.99 -20.35
C LEU A 609 -60.52 -11.40 -19.45
N ARG A 610 -60.41 -10.11 -19.17
CA ARG A 610 -61.33 -9.34 -18.32
C ARG A 610 -61.99 -8.21 -19.08
N ASP A 611 -63.23 -7.88 -18.70
CA ASP A 611 -63.93 -6.68 -19.19
C ASP A 611 -63.35 -5.39 -18.60
N GLN A 612 -63.89 -4.25 -19.04
CA GLN A 612 -63.50 -2.92 -18.56
C GLN A 612 -63.73 -2.74 -17.04
N GLN A 613 -64.59 -3.54 -16.41
CA GLN A 613 -64.85 -3.52 -14.97
C GLN A 613 -63.94 -4.49 -14.20
N GLY A 614 -63.05 -5.22 -14.87
CA GLY A 614 -62.13 -6.20 -14.27
C GLY A 614 -62.74 -7.59 -14.06
N ASN A 615 -63.97 -7.83 -14.50
CA ASN A 615 -64.60 -9.15 -14.39
C ASN A 615 -64.06 -10.08 -15.48
N ALA A 616 -63.77 -11.33 -15.14
CA ALA A 616 -63.35 -12.32 -16.11
C ALA A 616 -64.48 -12.60 -17.12
N VAL A 617 -64.15 -12.53 -18.42
CA VAL A 617 -65.07 -12.78 -19.54
C VAL A 617 -64.65 -13.95 -20.42
N SER A 618 -63.39 -14.38 -20.36
CA SER A 618 -62.88 -15.59 -21.02
C SER A 618 -61.63 -16.09 -20.31
N GLY A 619 -61.33 -17.38 -20.41
CA GLY A 619 -60.18 -18.03 -19.77
C GLY A 619 -60.55 -18.88 -18.57
N GLY A 620 -59.65 -19.76 -18.16
CA GLY A 620 -59.90 -20.71 -17.08
C GLY A 620 -59.93 -20.03 -15.70
N THR A 621 -60.85 -20.47 -14.85
CA THR A 621 -60.70 -20.33 -13.40
C THR A 621 -60.12 -21.65 -12.88
N SER A 622 -59.18 -21.58 -11.93
CA SER A 622 -58.41 -22.59 -11.16
C SER A 622 -58.57 -24.13 -11.35
N ALA A 623 -59.64 -24.66 -11.93
CA ALA A 623 -59.90 -26.10 -12.11
C ALA A 623 -59.27 -26.71 -13.39
N ASP A 624 -59.09 -25.95 -14.47
CA ASP A 624 -58.62 -26.50 -15.77
C ASP A 624 -57.08 -26.60 -15.91
N PHE A 625 -56.32 -26.04 -14.96
CA PHE A 625 -54.88 -25.79 -15.09
C PHE A 625 -53.97 -26.95 -14.62
N TRP A 626 -54.51 -27.97 -13.95
CA TRP A 626 -53.73 -29.12 -13.49
C TRP A 626 -53.18 -30.02 -14.62
N ASN A 627 -53.58 -29.77 -15.87
CA ASN A 627 -53.18 -30.57 -17.04
C ASN A 627 -52.20 -29.88 -18.00
N TYR A 628 -51.90 -28.59 -17.82
CA TYR A 628 -51.02 -27.85 -18.74
C TYR A 628 -49.62 -27.75 -18.18
N THR A 629 -48.85 -28.83 -18.32
CA THR A 629 -47.50 -28.85 -17.77
C THR A 629 -46.47 -28.24 -18.72
N TRP A 630 -46.58 -28.26 -20.06
CA TRP A 630 -45.64 -27.59 -21.00
C TRP A 630 -46.32 -27.08 -22.29
N GLY A 631 -45.90 -25.93 -22.85
CA GLY A 631 -46.33 -25.45 -24.20
C GLY A 631 -46.77 -23.98 -24.28
N ASN A 632 -47.28 -23.56 -25.46
CA ASN A 632 -48.02 -22.29 -25.66
C ASN A 632 -49.46 -22.46 -25.16
N ASP A 633 -50.05 -21.42 -24.57
CA ASP A 633 -51.49 -21.37 -24.25
C ASP A 633 -52.19 -20.38 -25.20
N SER A 634 -53.45 -20.62 -25.53
CA SER A 634 -54.23 -19.77 -26.43
C SER A 634 -55.66 -19.58 -25.92
N LEU A 635 -56.14 -18.35 -26.02
CA LEU A 635 -57.46 -17.92 -25.58
C LEU A 635 -58.23 -17.27 -26.72
N LEU A 636 -59.37 -17.85 -27.10
CA LEU A 636 -60.29 -17.27 -28.07
C LEU A 636 -61.42 -16.49 -27.38
N TYR A 637 -61.75 -15.32 -27.92
CA TYR A 637 -62.84 -14.49 -27.40
C TYR A 637 -63.53 -13.67 -28.49
N THR A 638 -64.85 -13.79 -28.59
CA THR A 638 -65.69 -12.89 -29.40
C THR A 638 -66.18 -11.73 -28.54
N ALA A 639 -65.72 -10.52 -28.83
CA ALA A 639 -66.06 -9.35 -28.04
C ALA A 639 -67.54 -9.00 -28.17
N THR A 640 -68.25 -8.94 -27.04
CA THR A 640 -69.67 -8.56 -27.05
C THR A 640 -69.89 -7.05 -27.03
N ARG A 641 -68.85 -6.27 -26.70
CA ARG A 641 -68.83 -4.80 -26.65
C ARG A 641 -67.49 -4.27 -27.15
N SER A 642 -67.52 -3.10 -27.77
CA SER A 642 -66.30 -2.39 -28.14
C SER A 642 -65.75 -1.65 -26.93
N GLY A 643 -64.44 -1.66 -26.74
CA GLY A 643 -63.76 -0.96 -25.65
C GLY A 643 -62.54 -1.70 -25.12
N THR A 644 -61.94 -1.13 -24.08
CA THR A 644 -60.79 -1.71 -23.39
C THR A 644 -61.19 -2.96 -22.61
N HIS A 645 -60.46 -4.04 -22.85
CA HIS A 645 -60.43 -5.26 -22.07
C HIS A 645 -59.02 -5.42 -21.49
N TYR A 646 -58.85 -6.30 -20.50
CA TYR A 646 -57.55 -6.57 -19.91
C TYR A 646 -57.21 -8.04 -20.07
N LEU A 647 -56.15 -8.34 -20.82
CA LEU A 647 -55.58 -9.68 -20.87
C LEU A 647 -54.66 -9.81 -19.66
N THR A 648 -54.89 -10.81 -18.82
CA THR A 648 -54.12 -11.01 -17.59
C THR A 648 -53.26 -12.26 -17.67
N VAL A 649 -51.99 -12.14 -17.29
CA VAL A 649 -51.06 -13.28 -17.15
C VAL A 649 -50.88 -13.54 -15.66
N ASN A 650 -51.36 -14.69 -15.18
CA ASN A 650 -51.39 -14.98 -13.74
C ASN A 650 -50.44 -16.12 -13.35
N ALA A 651 -49.72 -15.95 -12.25
CA ALA A 651 -48.90 -16.97 -11.61
C ALA A 651 -49.74 -18.05 -10.90
N LEU A 652 -50.13 -19.14 -11.59
CA LEU A 652 -50.88 -20.24 -10.98
C LEU A 652 -50.06 -21.52 -10.76
N MET A 653 -50.41 -22.18 -9.65
CA MET A 653 -49.70 -23.26 -8.95
C MET A 653 -49.39 -24.52 -9.79
N ALA A 654 -48.21 -24.58 -10.40
CA ALA A 654 -47.42 -25.80 -10.50
C ALA A 654 -45.97 -25.40 -10.78
N GLY A 655 -45.02 -25.91 -10.00
CA GLY A 655 -43.58 -25.65 -10.17
C GLY A 655 -42.88 -25.33 -8.85
N THR A 656 -41.87 -26.12 -8.51
CA THR A 656 -41.04 -25.99 -7.30
C THR A 656 -39.74 -25.22 -7.55
N GLY A 657 -39.66 -24.49 -8.67
CA GLY A 657 -38.43 -23.85 -9.14
C GLY A 657 -38.40 -22.36 -8.84
N THR A 658 -37.22 -21.85 -8.51
CA THR A 658 -36.82 -20.44 -8.41
C THR A 658 -36.78 -19.70 -9.76
N ASP A 659 -37.42 -20.25 -10.80
CA ASP A 659 -37.35 -19.71 -12.15
C ASP A 659 -38.53 -18.74 -12.35
N LEU A 660 -38.29 -17.46 -12.05
CA LEU A 660 -39.12 -16.33 -12.44
C LEU A 660 -39.01 -16.19 -13.97
N ALA A 661 -39.85 -16.94 -14.69
CA ALA A 661 -39.78 -17.04 -16.13
C ALA A 661 -40.42 -15.82 -16.81
N GLY A 662 -39.68 -15.21 -17.73
CA GLY A 662 -40.25 -14.26 -18.68
C GLY A 662 -41.33 -14.91 -19.55
N TYR A 663 -42.24 -14.10 -20.05
CA TYR A 663 -43.25 -14.54 -21.00
C TYR A 663 -43.46 -13.53 -22.13
N THR A 664 -44.09 -14.00 -23.21
CA THR A 664 -44.58 -13.18 -24.30
C THR A 664 -46.06 -13.48 -24.53
N VAL A 665 -46.90 -12.44 -24.55
CA VAL A 665 -48.29 -12.52 -24.98
C VAL A 665 -48.48 -11.87 -26.35
N SER A 666 -49.36 -12.42 -27.18
CA SER A 666 -49.77 -11.81 -28.45
C SER A 666 -51.28 -11.77 -28.60
N ALA A 667 -51.77 -10.84 -29.41
CA ALA A 667 -53.19 -10.72 -29.73
C ALA A 667 -53.38 -10.70 -31.25
N HIS A 668 -54.33 -11.48 -31.76
CA HIS A 668 -54.65 -11.57 -33.18
C HIS A 668 -56.16 -11.50 -33.39
N GLN A 669 -56.64 -10.66 -34.31
CA GLN A 669 -58.04 -10.71 -34.72
C GLN A 669 -58.24 -11.86 -35.70
N ILE A 670 -59.25 -12.69 -35.47
CA ILE A 670 -59.61 -13.82 -36.31
C ILE A 670 -61.05 -13.65 -36.80
N GLY A 671 -61.18 -13.39 -38.09
CA GLY A 671 -62.47 -13.12 -38.74
C GLY A 671 -63.00 -11.73 -38.47
#